data_AF-A0A075FVQ6-F1
#
_entry.id   AF-A0A075FVQ6-F1
#
_cell.length_a   1.000
_cell.length_b   1.000
_cell.length_c   1.000
_cell.angle_alpha   90.00
_cell.angle_beta   90.00
_cell.angle_gamma   90.00
#
_symmetry.space_group_name_H-M   'P 1'
#
loop_
_entity.id
_entity.type
_entity.pdbx_description
1 polymer ?
#
loop_
_entity_poly.entity_id
_entity_poly.type
_entity_poly.pdbx_seq_one_letter_code
_entity_poly.pdbx_strand_id
1 'polypeptide(L)'
;MLFVPASIPPTEAQEEVNIPHWIKNNAGWWADDQIRDGDFVKGIKYLMDNLVLQIPTNQIFNEHGVLKLSQFQYELPGRQDVTSASVFGKFSEEISATTLIVKITNPDGKVSQENIRISKDDIKFTYQYLIKPDSLIGEYQITVSTGGDIQLGPISFTVKEKTDEEKSIPFWIKNTAGWWASDTISDTEFVNALQFLVKEQIIKVEQKTVSAPTGMDPDLLVYRTKLNEVPDKIVAGKLIKTKPFTAILVYSTQDEYCSAEEKRKTSDYAKMSEYLLNKFPRPSQPVEVIAVCMELHEIVDNTYPFTLKELGISSPKVVMYLGGLEANLESYNDKSAVGWWSVDCAYTGQELQCATNQIVVCDECKRWFTLDTDFPPVNPIDFDDAMDRGMWILAHEIGHLVHWEKVGDGGFWDGSNWVNSYGVSIHDNQRAFDYCYQQGILENALCKKLYEKVKINDRIYTVMNISYAINNWKGDQKDTLEGIKDLLGSGAQVEGFNKKTYSEDYEEDDDGQHILNPIFSIEYPDDWSTPDYNYGWYWYYGNGTTDPSQQYSEFNHEFPADNVLEKFGVTLWKDQACVECPQGYEASFRLANTSVYFFENAHSVGKSDEKILDVIADVEWEWCNSLTMHVNQMECLDFKVKDKVVHLTDEGRKAYTVVYEYKDYFIDPYEPENFQIKKTPTVYIASEIYDGNDAWHITTWAEKNLFDENPDQFYRFLKSFTLVGK
;
A
#
# COMPACT_ATOMS: atom_id res chain seq x y z
N MET A 1 -4.15 55.52 -14.91
CA MET A 1 -2.91 55.03 -14.28
C MET A 1 -3.19 53.61 -13.83
N LEU A 2 -2.56 52.64 -14.49
CA LEU A 2 -2.68 51.22 -14.21
C LEU A 2 -1.69 50.89 -13.09
N PHE A 3 -2.18 50.39 -11.96
CA PHE A 3 -1.31 49.81 -10.93
C PHE A 3 -0.97 48.39 -11.38
N VAL A 4 0.16 48.25 -12.07
CA VAL A 4 0.89 46.99 -12.15
C VAL A 4 1.90 47.06 -11.00
N PRO A 5 1.85 46.16 -10.00
CA PRO A 5 2.92 46.09 -9.01
C PRO A 5 4.26 45.90 -9.72
N ALA A 6 5.31 46.55 -9.24
CA ALA A 6 6.64 46.38 -9.79
C ALA A 6 7.01 44.89 -9.84
N SER A 7 7.60 44.47 -10.96
CA SER A 7 8.13 43.13 -11.22
C SER A 7 8.81 42.56 -9.97
N ILE A 8 8.21 41.51 -9.41
CA ILE A 8 8.76 40.71 -8.33
C ILE A 8 10.04 40.05 -8.88
N PRO A 9 11.18 40.10 -8.17
CA PRO A 9 12.40 39.43 -8.60
C PRO A 9 12.16 37.91 -8.71
N PRO A 10 12.86 37.20 -9.61
CA PRO A 10 12.68 35.77 -9.77
C PRO A 10 13.24 35.07 -8.54
N THR A 11 12.36 34.55 -7.69
CA THR A 11 12.71 33.57 -6.66
C THR A 11 12.95 32.21 -7.32
N GLU A 12 13.81 31.39 -6.72
CA GLU A 12 14.23 30.06 -7.19
C GLU A 12 13.10 29.18 -7.72
N ALA A 13 13.47 28.29 -8.65
CA ALA A 13 12.60 27.38 -9.39
C ALA A 13 11.57 26.71 -8.46
N GLN A 14 10.34 27.22 -8.48
CA GLN A 14 9.19 26.56 -7.87
C GLN A 14 8.78 25.37 -8.75
N GLU A 15 8.54 24.22 -8.13
CA GLU A 15 7.89 23.08 -8.77
C GLU A 15 6.59 23.51 -9.46
N GLU A 16 6.24 22.84 -10.56
CA GLU A 16 5.01 23.09 -11.31
C GLU A 16 3.79 22.98 -10.37
N VAL A 17 3.16 24.12 -10.05
CA VAL A 17 1.95 24.13 -9.22
C VAL A 17 0.82 23.54 -10.05
N ASN A 18 0.52 22.25 -9.84
CA ASN A 18 -0.52 21.56 -10.60
C ASN A 18 -1.92 22.03 -10.15
N ILE A 19 -2.45 23.06 -10.82
CA ILE A 19 -3.80 23.59 -10.58
C ILE A 19 -4.81 22.81 -11.44
N PRO A 20 -5.86 22.21 -10.84
CA PRO A 20 -6.88 21.50 -11.61
C PRO A 20 -7.50 22.35 -12.74
N HIS A 21 -7.58 21.79 -13.95
CA HIS A 21 -8.11 22.47 -15.13
C HIS A 21 -9.49 23.11 -14.94
N TRP A 22 -10.36 22.51 -14.12
CA TRP A 22 -11.70 23.06 -13.87
C TRP A 22 -11.65 24.42 -13.15
N ILE A 23 -10.61 24.67 -12.34
CA ILE A 23 -10.39 25.95 -11.66
C ILE A 23 -9.99 27.03 -12.66
N LYS A 24 -9.15 26.65 -13.64
CA LYS A 24 -8.75 27.50 -14.76
C LYS A 24 -9.94 27.86 -15.66
N ASN A 25 -10.81 26.89 -15.95
CA ASN A 25 -12.07 27.14 -16.66
C ASN A 25 -12.98 28.09 -15.89
N ASN A 26 -13.14 27.89 -14.57
CA ASN A 26 -13.94 28.78 -13.73
C ASN A 26 -13.37 30.20 -13.69
N ALA A 27 -12.05 30.37 -13.71
CA ALA A 27 -11.41 31.69 -13.78
C ALA A 27 -11.74 32.43 -15.09
N GLY A 28 -11.71 31.72 -16.23
CA GLY A 28 -12.13 32.28 -17.53
C GLY A 28 -13.61 32.65 -17.54
N TRP A 29 -14.49 31.74 -17.10
CA TRP A 29 -15.92 32.03 -16.98
C TRP A 29 -16.23 33.17 -16.02
N TRP A 30 -15.43 33.35 -14.96
CA TRP A 30 -15.60 34.46 -14.03
C TRP A 30 -15.12 35.79 -14.62
N ALA A 31 -14.05 35.77 -15.42
CA ALA A 31 -13.57 36.94 -16.16
C ALA A 31 -14.57 37.40 -17.23
N ASP A 32 -15.29 36.45 -17.85
CA ASP A 32 -16.33 36.69 -18.85
C ASP A 32 -17.73 36.97 -18.24
N ASP A 33 -17.83 37.18 -16.92
CA ASP A 33 -19.11 37.38 -16.20
C ASP A 33 -20.13 36.23 -16.34
N GLN A 34 -19.70 35.02 -16.70
CA GLN A 34 -20.54 33.83 -16.85
C GLN A 34 -20.85 33.15 -15.50
N ILE A 35 -19.95 33.27 -14.52
CA ILE A 35 -20.18 32.83 -13.14
C ILE A 35 -19.99 33.98 -12.15
N ARG A 36 -20.63 33.88 -10.97
CA ARG A 36 -20.60 34.94 -9.94
C ARG A 36 -19.35 34.81 -9.06
N ASP A 37 -18.99 35.89 -8.37
CA ASP A 37 -17.87 35.93 -7.41
C ASP A 37 -17.91 34.75 -6.43
N GLY A 38 -19.08 34.41 -5.90
CA GLY A 38 -19.25 33.28 -4.98
C GLY A 38 -18.85 31.92 -5.57
N ASP A 39 -18.98 31.72 -6.89
CA ASP A 39 -18.58 30.47 -7.55
C ASP A 39 -17.07 30.42 -7.81
N PHE A 40 -16.46 31.56 -8.14
CA PHE A 40 -15.01 31.69 -8.24
C PHE A 40 -14.33 31.52 -6.88
N VAL A 41 -14.90 32.10 -5.81
CA VAL A 41 -14.41 31.96 -4.43
C VAL A 41 -14.44 30.51 -3.95
N LYS A 42 -15.39 29.68 -4.40
CA LYS A 42 -15.37 28.23 -4.12
C LYS A 42 -14.15 27.54 -4.71
N GLY A 43 -13.69 27.98 -5.89
CA GLY A 43 -12.44 27.50 -6.50
C GLY A 43 -11.21 27.88 -5.67
N ILE A 44 -11.13 29.14 -5.21
CA ILE A 44 -10.06 29.58 -4.31
C ILE A 44 -10.10 28.82 -2.99
N LYS A 45 -11.30 28.62 -2.42
CA LYS A 45 -11.49 27.80 -1.22
C LYS A 45 -10.96 26.39 -1.42
N TYR A 46 -11.24 25.76 -2.56
CA TYR A 46 -10.68 24.46 -2.90
C TYR A 46 -9.15 24.47 -2.97
N LEU A 47 -8.55 25.48 -3.61
CA LEU A 47 -7.08 25.61 -3.69
C LEU A 47 -6.45 25.71 -2.30
N MET A 48 -7.10 26.42 -1.38
CA MET A 48 -6.65 26.55 0.00
C MET A 48 -6.88 25.26 0.81
N ASP A 49 -8.06 24.66 0.70
CA ASP A 49 -8.43 23.42 1.41
C ASP A 49 -7.57 22.22 0.99
N ASN A 50 -7.03 22.22 -0.24
CA ASN A 50 -6.10 21.22 -0.75
C ASN A 50 -4.64 21.68 -0.77
N LEU A 51 -4.31 22.80 -0.09
CA LEU A 51 -2.94 23.32 0.04
C LEU A 51 -2.21 23.52 -1.30
N VAL A 52 -2.97 23.82 -2.36
CA VAL A 52 -2.46 24.29 -3.68
C VAL A 52 -2.13 25.76 -3.61
N LEU A 53 -2.95 26.54 -2.91
CA LEU A 53 -2.68 27.93 -2.55
C LEU A 53 -2.21 27.99 -1.09
N GLN A 54 -0.90 28.04 -0.88
CA GLN A 54 -0.35 28.37 0.43
C GLN A 54 -0.34 29.88 0.63
N ILE A 55 -0.78 30.35 1.79
CA ILE A 55 -0.62 31.75 2.16
C ILE A 55 0.62 31.83 3.04
N PRO A 56 1.65 32.57 2.64
CA PRO A 56 2.84 32.72 3.47
C PRO A 56 2.42 33.23 4.84
N THR A 57 2.88 32.57 5.90
CA THR A 57 2.59 33.01 7.26
C THR A 57 3.24 34.35 7.52
N ASN A 58 2.62 35.16 8.39
CA ASN A 58 3.17 36.47 8.74
C ASN A 58 4.41 36.22 9.61
N GLN A 59 5.57 36.12 8.99
CA GLN A 59 6.82 35.77 9.64
C GLN A 59 7.98 36.62 9.15
N ILE A 60 8.96 36.82 10.02
CA ILE A 60 10.19 37.55 9.74
C ILE A 60 11.36 36.79 10.35
N PHE A 61 12.46 36.74 9.60
CA PHE A 61 13.69 36.10 10.01
C PHE A 61 14.80 37.14 10.17
N ASN A 62 15.64 36.94 11.18
CA ASN A 62 16.93 37.61 11.28
C ASN A 62 17.98 36.61 11.80
N GLU A 63 19.21 37.07 12.00
CA GLU A 63 20.32 36.23 12.47
C GLU A 63 20.10 35.62 13.86
N HIS A 64 19.12 36.10 14.62
CA HIS A 64 18.83 35.64 15.97
C HIS A 64 17.64 34.68 16.06
N GLY A 65 16.88 34.53 14.97
CA GLY A 65 15.71 33.65 14.94
C GLY A 65 14.55 34.18 14.10
N VAL A 66 13.37 33.67 14.41
CA VAL A 66 12.12 33.97 13.70
C VAL A 66 11.07 34.51 14.66
N LEU A 67 10.34 35.53 14.20
CA LEU A 67 9.09 35.98 14.80
C LEU A 67 7.95 35.76 13.82
N LYS A 68 6.81 35.34 14.34
CA LYS A 68 5.64 34.99 13.55
C LYS A 68 4.35 35.42 14.24
N LEU A 69 3.35 35.77 13.42
CA LEU A 69 1.99 36.14 13.83
C LEU A 69 0.95 35.20 13.21
N SER A 70 -0.11 34.92 13.96
CA SER A 70 -1.22 34.08 13.48
C SER A 70 -1.97 34.66 12.27
N GLN A 71 -2.01 35.99 12.10
CA GLN A 71 -2.70 36.69 11.01
C GLN A 71 -1.99 38.00 10.66
N PHE A 72 -2.15 38.47 9.42
CA PHE A 72 -1.67 39.79 8.97
C PHE A 72 -2.57 40.94 9.44
N GLN A 73 -3.85 40.65 9.64
CA GLN A 73 -4.87 41.64 9.96
C GLN A 73 -5.92 41.06 10.91
N TYR A 74 -6.35 41.87 11.87
CA TYR A 74 -7.40 41.55 12.84
C TYR A 74 -8.53 42.60 12.76
N GLU A 75 -9.76 42.18 13.01
CA GLU A 75 -10.91 43.08 13.14
C GLU A 75 -11.13 43.45 14.62
N LEU A 76 -11.59 44.68 14.87
CA LEU A 76 -11.97 45.11 16.22
C LEU A 76 -13.10 44.22 16.78
N PRO A 77 -12.95 43.66 18.00
CA PRO A 77 -13.97 42.82 18.60
C PRO A 77 -15.24 43.61 18.97
N GLY A 78 -16.37 42.89 19.13
CA GLY A 78 -17.64 43.47 19.57
C GLY A 78 -17.58 44.04 21.00
N ARG A 79 -18.59 44.82 21.39
CA ARG A 79 -18.72 45.34 22.77
C ARG A 79 -18.83 44.14 23.74
N GLN A 80 -17.72 43.83 24.45
CA GLN A 80 -17.50 42.75 25.42
C GLN A 80 -16.62 41.57 24.94
N ASP A 81 -16.23 41.54 23.67
CA ASP A 81 -15.32 40.53 23.14
C ASP A 81 -13.86 41.02 23.16
N VAL A 82 -12.92 40.08 23.13
CA VAL A 82 -11.48 40.34 22.93
C VAL A 82 -10.96 39.42 21.82
N THR A 83 -10.11 39.97 20.96
CA THR A 83 -9.44 39.20 19.90
C THR A 83 -7.97 39.04 20.30
N SER A 84 -7.47 37.81 20.36
CA SER A 84 -6.05 37.55 20.66
C SER A 84 -5.22 37.45 19.38
N ALA A 85 -4.21 38.31 19.24
CA ALA A 85 -3.15 38.14 18.26
C ALA A 85 -2.03 37.29 18.86
N SER A 86 -1.87 36.06 18.38
CA SER A 86 -0.84 35.15 18.87
C SER A 86 0.48 35.39 18.14
N VAL A 87 1.53 35.66 18.91
CA VAL A 87 2.91 35.86 18.48
C VAL A 87 3.72 34.63 18.88
N PHE A 88 4.43 34.04 17.93
CA PHE A 88 5.32 32.91 18.12
C PHE A 88 6.73 33.34 17.79
N GLY A 89 7.70 32.88 18.58
CA GLY A 89 9.10 33.09 18.25
C GLY A 89 9.96 31.88 18.58
N LYS A 90 10.96 31.65 17.72
CA LYS A 90 12.02 30.65 17.91
C LYS A 90 13.36 31.37 17.75
N PHE A 91 14.23 31.28 18.74
CA PHE A 91 15.61 31.76 18.65
C PHE A 91 16.46 30.73 17.90
N SER A 92 17.43 31.19 17.13
CA SER A 92 18.35 30.33 16.38
C SER A 92 19.36 29.61 17.29
N GLU A 93 19.62 30.15 18.48
CA GLU A 93 20.57 29.61 19.45
C GLU A 93 19.96 29.55 20.85
N GLU A 94 20.51 28.71 21.72
CA GLU A 94 20.11 28.63 23.13
C GLU A 94 20.29 29.98 23.84
N ILE A 95 19.24 30.41 24.54
CA ILE A 95 19.27 31.66 25.29
C ILE A 95 19.34 31.38 26.80
N SER A 96 20.31 32.00 27.47
CA SER A 96 20.43 31.93 28.94
C SER A 96 19.43 32.84 29.68
N ALA A 97 18.55 33.54 28.96
CA ALA A 97 17.58 34.46 29.53
C ALA A 97 16.37 33.70 30.12
N THR A 98 15.85 34.18 31.25
CA THR A 98 14.64 33.63 31.88
C THR A 98 13.44 34.58 31.76
N THR A 99 13.63 35.72 31.10
CA THR A 99 12.60 36.73 30.85
C THR A 99 12.84 37.37 29.49
N LEU A 100 11.79 37.46 28.67
CA LEU A 100 11.80 38.19 27.40
C LEU A 100 11.05 39.51 27.56
N ILE A 101 11.53 40.52 26.86
CA ILE A 101 10.96 41.86 26.79
C ILE A 101 10.21 41.99 25.46
N VAL A 102 8.88 42.07 25.53
CA VAL A 102 8.01 42.29 24.37
C VAL A 102 7.69 43.79 24.29
N LYS A 103 8.09 44.44 23.20
CA LYS A 103 7.73 45.84 22.89
C LYS A 103 6.66 45.86 21.81
N ILE A 104 5.58 46.59 22.07
CA ILE A 104 4.47 46.79 21.14
C ILE A 104 4.41 48.28 20.80
N THR A 105 4.57 48.60 19.52
CA THR A 105 4.41 49.95 18.97
C THR A 105 3.02 50.08 18.39
N ASN A 106 2.22 50.98 18.95
CA ASN A 106 0.88 51.29 18.46
C ASN A 106 0.92 52.11 17.15
N PRO A 107 -0.20 52.21 16.42
CA PRO A 107 -0.30 53.03 15.21
C PRO A 107 0.01 54.52 15.42
N ASP A 108 -0.14 55.03 16.64
CA ASP A 108 0.19 56.42 17.01
C ASP A 108 1.68 56.61 17.39
N GLY A 109 2.50 55.57 17.25
CA GLY A 109 3.92 55.55 17.57
C GLY A 109 4.24 55.39 19.06
N LYS A 110 3.24 55.26 19.95
CA LYS A 110 3.50 54.98 21.37
C LYS A 110 3.91 53.53 21.56
N VAL A 111 4.95 53.33 22.37
CA VAL A 111 5.48 51.99 22.67
C VAL A 111 5.05 51.56 24.08
N SER A 112 4.47 50.38 24.20
CA SER A 112 4.25 49.66 25.46
C SER A 112 5.22 48.48 25.59
N GLN A 113 5.57 48.11 26.82
CA GLN A 113 6.48 47.01 27.10
C GLN A 113 5.87 46.03 28.10
N GLU A 114 6.01 44.74 27.83
CA GLU A 114 5.59 43.64 28.69
C GLU A 114 6.74 42.64 28.86
N ASN A 115 6.81 42.00 30.03
CA ASN A 115 7.84 41.00 30.32
C ASN A 115 7.18 39.62 30.43
N ILE A 116 7.66 38.65 29.65
CA ILE A 116 7.20 37.26 29.71
C ILE A 116 8.29 36.36 30.28
N ARG A 117 7.90 35.40 31.11
CA ARG A 117 8.83 34.40 31.65
C ARG A 117 8.94 33.22 30.70
N ILE A 118 10.16 32.76 30.50
CA ILE A 118 10.46 31.56 29.73
C ILE A 118 11.26 30.59 30.59
N SER A 119 11.21 29.31 30.25
CA SER A 119 12.04 28.30 30.89
C SER A 119 13.51 28.54 30.51
N LYS A 120 14.42 28.17 31.39
CA LYS A 120 15.85 28.23 31.09
C LYS A 120 16.15 27.27 29.93
N ASP A 121 16.99 27.73 28.98
CA ASP A 121 17.42 26.96 27.81
C ASP A 121 16.29 26.71 26.78
N ASP A 122 15.14 27.41 26.91
CA ASP A 122 14.03 27.33 25.96
C ASP A 122 14.27 28.30 24.79
N ILE A 123 14.31 27.75 23.58
CA ILE A 123 14.48 28.53 22.35
C ILE A 123 13.15 28.98 21.75
N LYS A 124 12.00 28.46 22.20
CA LYS A 124 10.67 28.80 21.66
C LYS A 124 9.84 29.57 22.68
N PHE A 125 8.97 30.46 22.22
CA PHE A 125 7.99 31.14 23.08
C PHE A 125 6.70 31.48 22.34
N THR A 126 5.61 31.58 23.11
CA THR A 126 4.32 32.08 22.63
C THR A 126 3.87 33.27 23.49
N TYR A 127 3.42 34.34 22.84
CA TYR A 127 2.86 35.53 23.47
C TYR A 127 1.49 35.85 22.85
N GLN A 128 0.54 36.32 23.66
CA GLN A 128 -0.80 36.68 23.18
C GLN A 128 -1.07 38.15 23.44
N TYR A 129 -1.13 38.94 22.38
CA TYR A 129 -1.54 40.34 22.45
C TYR A 129 -3.07 40.44 22.41
N LEU A 130 -3.67 41.14 23.38
CA LEU A 130 -5.12 41.28 23.50
C LEU A 130 -5.60 42.55 22.81
N ILE A 131 -6.26 42.40 21.66
CA ILE A 131 -6.96 43.48 20.95
C ILE A 131 -8.32 43.67 21.63
N LYS A 132 -8.57 44.90 22.09
CA LYS A 132 -9.78 45.30 22.80
C LYS A 132 -10.66 46.17 21.90
N PRO A 133 -11.95 46.36 22.23
CA PRO A 133 -12.83 47.22 21.44
C PRO A 133 -12.39 48.68 21.34
N ASP A 134 -11.53 49.15 22.27
CA ASP A 134 -10.94 50.48 22.32
C ASP A 134 -9.52 50.58 21.74
N SER A 135 -8.98 49.49 21.17
CA SER A 135 -7.70 49.49 20.46
C SER A 135 -7.73 50.42 19.24
N LEU A 136 -6.59 51.02 18.90
CA LEU A 136 -6.47 51.90 17.73
C LEU A 136 -6.54 51.09 16.43
N ILE A 137 -7.09 51.71 15.40
CA ILE A 137 -7.08 51.17 14.03
C ILE A 137 -5.78 51.59 13.37
N GLY A 138 -5.12 50.65 12.68
CA GLY A 138 -3.86 50.90 11.98
C GLY A 138 -2.83 49.79 12.19
N GLU A 139 -1.59 50.08 11.82
CA GLU A 139 -0.48 49.13 11.90
C GLU A 139 0.16 49.13 13.29
N TYR A 140 0.30 47.93 13.86
CA TYR A 140 1.02 47.65 15.09
C TYR A 140 2.32 46.94 14.78
N GLN A 141 3.38 47.20 15.55
CA GLN A 141 4.66 46.48 15.43
C GLN A 141 5.04 45.81 16.75
N ILE A 142 5.55 44.59 16.68
CA ILE A 142 6.02 43.82 17.83
C ILE A 142 7.50 43.50 17.68
N THR A 143 8.26 43.73 18.75
CA THR A 143 9.67 43.35 18.87
C THR A 143 9.87 42.57 20.16
N VAL A 144 10.67 41.52 20.14
CA VAL A 144 10.98 40.71 21.31
C VAL A 144 12.49 40.66 21.52
N SER A 145 12.97 40.95 22.73
CA SER A 145 14.40 40.87 23.07
C SER A 145 14.65 40.15 24.39
N THR A 146 15.86 39.64 24.57
CA THR A 146 16.29 38.98 25.82
C THR A 146 16.82 39.97 26.88
N GLY A 147 16.79 41.27 26.59
CA GLY A 147 17.42 42.31 27.39
C GLY A 147 18.93 42.53 27.14
N GLY A 148 19.57 41.65 26.34
CA GLY A 148 20.90 41.82 25.77
C GLY A 148 20.85 42.24 24.29
N ASP A 149 21.85 41.83 23.49
CA ASP A 149 21.95 42.18 22.06
C ASP A 149 21.00 41.37 21.15
N ILE A 150 20.39 40.30 21.67
CA ILE A 150 19.49 39.42 20.91
C ILE A 150 18.11 40.06 20.82
N GLN A 151 17.70 40.38 19.59
CA GLN A 151 16.39 40.94 19.28
C GLN A 151 15.78 40.23 18.06
N LEU A 152 14.53 39.78 18.20
CA LEU A 152 13.67 39.38 17.10
C LEU A 152 12.70 40.53 16.80
N GLY A 153 12.37 40.77 15.52
CA GLY A 153 11.48 41.87 15.16
C GLY A 153 12.14 43.00 14.40
N PRO A 154 11.34 43.99 13.96
CA PRO A 154 9.91 44.15 14.24
C PRO A 154 9.01 43.38 13.26
N ILE A 155 7.95 42.73 13.78
CA ILE A 155 6.88 42.14 12.97
C ILE A 155 5.60 42.99 13.05
N SER A 156 4.90 43.17 11.93
CA SER A 156 3.71 44.02 11.86
C SER A 156 2.38 43.25 11.71
N PHE A 157 1.30 43.77 12.28
CA PHE A 157 -0.09 43.42 11.91
C PHE A 157 -0.97 44.68 11.85
N THR A 158 -2.09 44.60 11.14
CA THR A 158 -3.06 45.70 11.04
C THR A 158 -4.34 45.41 11.80
N VAL A 159 -4.85 46.38 12.56
CA VAL A 159 -6.20 46.34 13.15
C VAL A 159 -7.13 47.19 12.29
N LYS A 160 -8.27 46.64 11.86
CA LYS A 160 -9.30 47.36 11.07
C LYS A 160 -10.66 47.38 11.80
N GLU A 161 -11.53 48.31 11.41
CA GLU A 161 -12.93 48.30 11.87
C GLU A 161 -13.63 47.01 11.46
N LYS A 162 -14.51 46.52 12.32
CA LYS A 162 -15.42 45.43 12.01
C LYS A 162 -16.44 45.93 10.99
N THR A 163 -16.25 45.56 9.71
CA THR A 163 -17.18 45.90 8.63
C THR A 163 -17.98 44.67 8.21
N ASP A 164 -19.31 44.75 8.30
CA ASP A 164 -20.24 43.70 7.88
C ASP A 164 -20.51 43.69 6.35
N GLU A 165 -19.79 44.50 5.56
CA GLU A 165 -19.93 44.52 4.11
C GLU A 165 -19.08 43.43 3.43
N GLU A 166 -19.74 42.55 2.66
CA GLU A 166 -19.08 41.72 1.63
C GLU A 166 -18.41 42.65 0.62
N LYS A 167 -17.09 42.80 0.71
CA LYS A 167 -16.34 43.49 -0.35
C LYS A 167 -16.39 42.63 -1.61
N SER A 168 -17.11 43.09 -2.62
CA SER A 168 -17.08 42.51 -3.97
C SER A 168 -15.64 42.49 -4.47
N ILE A 169 -15.24 41.40 -5.13
CA ILE A 169 -13.86 41.24 -5.59
C ILE A 169 -13.53 42.36 -6.59
N PRO A 170 -12.43 43.12 -6.42
CA PRO A 170 -12.13 44.23 -7.31
C PRO A 170 -12.04 43.82 -8.78
N PHE A 171 -12.53 44.66 -9.69
CA PHE A 171 -12.61 44.33 -11.12
C PHE A 171 -11.27 43.97 -11.76
N TRP A 172 -10.16 44.57 -11.31
CA TRP A 172 -8.84 44.28 -11.87
C TRP A 172 -8.40 42.82 -11.62
N ILE A 173 -8.98 42.12 -10.65
CA ILE A 173 -8.74 40.68 -10.39
C ILE A 173 -9.32 39.81 -11.51
N LYS A 174 -10.46 40.21 -12.08
CA LYS A 174 -11.08 39.50 -13.22
C LYS A 174 -10.16 39.49 -14.43
N ASN A 175 -9.45 40.60 -14.67
CA ASN A 175 -8.46 40.67 -15.75
C ASN A 175 -7.31 39.67 -15.51
N THR A 176 -6.82 39.56 -14.27
CA THR A 176 -5.78 38.59 -13.91
C THR A 176 -6.27 37.14 -14.11
N ALA A 177 -7.51 36.84 -13.71
CA ALA A 177 -8.13 35.53 -13.94
C ALA A 177 -8.31 35.21 -15.44
N GLY A 178 -8.71 36.19 -16.25
CA GLY A 178 -8.82 36.04 -17.71
C GLY A 178 -7.48 35.85 -18.41
N TRP A 179 -6.44 36.57 -17.97
CA TRP A 179 -5.07 36.36 -18.46
C TRP A 179 -4.55 34.98 -18.11
N TRP A 180 -4.85 34.47 -16.92
CA TRP A 180 -4.47 33.12 -16.53
C TRP A 180 -5.21 32.06 -17.36
N ALA A 181 -6.53 32.21 -17.54
CA ALA A 181 -7.34 31.28 -18.32
C ALA A 181 -6.98 31.23 -19.82
N SER A 182 -6.31 32.28 -20.33
CA SER A 182 -5.84 32.39 -21.72
C SER A 182 -4.34 32.13 -21.87
N ASP A 183 -3.69 31.54 -20.84
CA ASP A 183 -2.25 31.23 -20.82
C ASP A 183 -1.33 32.46 -21.02
N THR A 184 -1.84 33.67 -20.76
CA THR A 184 -1.08 34.93 -20.85
C THR A 184 -0.18 35.13 -19.63
N ILE A 185 -0.59 34.62 -18.47
CA ILE A 185 0.23 34.55 -17.25
C ILE A 185 0.30 33.10 -16.76
N SER A 186 1.40 32.75 -16.13
CA SER A 186 1.67 31.42 -15.58
C SER A 186 0.82 31.11 -14.34
N ASP A 187 0.72 29.81 -14.01
CA ASP A 187 0.10 29.33 -12.77
C ASP A 187 0.75 29.99 -11.53
N THR A 188 2.08 30.14 -11.53
CA THR A 188 2.83 30.83 -10.47
C THR A 188 2.44 32.31 -10.32
N GLU A 189 2.35 33.05 -11.43
CA GLU A 189 1.92 34.46 -11.40
C GLU A 189 0.48 34.61 -10.89
N PHE A 190 -0.41 33.71 -11.28
CA PHE A 190 -1.78 33.69 -10.80
C PHE A 190 -1.87 33.33 -9.31
N VAL A 191 -1.11 32.34 -8.84
CA VAL A 191 -1.02 31.95 -7.43
C VAL A 191 -0.50 33.11 -6.58
N ASN A 192 0.57 33.79 -7.01
CA ASN A 192 1.10 34.97 -6.32
C ASN A 192 0.06 36.09 -6.21
N ALA A 193 -0.74 36.31 -7.26
CA ALA A 193 -1.84 37.26 -7.22
C ALA A 193 -2.91 36.83 -6.20
N LEU A 194 -3.31 35.56 -6.18
CA LEU A 194 -4.27 35.05 -5.19
C LEU A 194 -3.75 35.17 -3.76
N GLN A 195 -2.48 34.84 -3.50
CA GLN A 195 -1.84 34.99 -2.19
C GLN A 195 -1.92 36.43 -1.69
N PHE A 196 -1.63 37.41 -2.56
CA PHE A 196 -1.77 38.82 -2.23
C PHE A 196 -3.21 39.18 -1.85
N LEU A 197 -4.20 38.68 -2.59
CA LEU A 197 -5.61 39.00 -2.32
C LEU A 197 -6.13 38.43 -1.01
N VAL A 198 -5.68 37.23 -0.64
CA VAL A 198 -6.04 36.65 0.66
C VAL A 198 -5.28 37.37 1.78
N LYS A 199 -3.99 37.70 1.59
CA LYS A 199 -3.18 38.47 2.56
C LYS A 199 -3.82 39.82 2.89
N GLU A 200 -4.30 40.54 1.88
CA GLU A 200 -4.97 41.84 2.04
C GLU A 200 -6.43 41.72 2.53
N GLN A 201 -6.94 40.49 2.76
CA GLN A 201 -8.34 40.18 3.05
C GLN A 201 -9.32 40.80 2.03
N ILE A 202 -8.87 40.94 0.78
CA ILE A 202 -9.71 41.38 -0.35
C ILE A 202 -10.69 40.26 -0.71
N ILE A 203 -10.21 39.02 -0.68
CA ILE A 203 -11.06 37.83 -0.76
C ILE A 203 -11.15 37.23 0.65
N LYS A 204 -12.32 37.42 1.27
CA LYS A 204 -12.67 36.70 2.51
C LYS A 204 -13.09 35.28 2.13
N VAL A 205 -12.11 34.41 1.92
CA VAL A 205 -12.38 32.98 2.03
C VAL A 205 -12.53 32.71 3.51
N GLU A 206 -13.65 32.14 3.96
CA GLU A 206 -13.68 31.46 5.26
C GLU A 206 -12.61 30.38 5.23
N GLN A 207 -11.40 30.77 5.62
CA GLN A 207 -10.40 29.83 6.05
C GLN A 207 -11.09 29.05 7.15
N LYS A 208 -11.12 27.72 7.00
CA LYS A 208 -11.12 26.89 8.18
C LYS A 208 -9.78 27.18 8.87
N THR A 209 -9.62 28.34 9.53
CA THR A 209 -8.51 28.54 10.45
C THR A 209 -8.74 27.50 11.50
N VAL A 210 -8.04 26.38 11.34
CA VAL A 210 -8.02 25.31 12.30
C VAL A 210 -7.48 25.99 13.56
N SER A 211 -8.34 26.23 14.55
CA SER A 211 -7.88 26.89 15.77
C SER A 211 -6.91 25.94 16.43
N ALA A 212 -5.64 26.34 16.50
CA ALA A 212 -4.63 25.58 17.22
C ALA A 212 -5.07 25.44 18.68
N PRO A 213 -4.87 24.28 19.31
CA PRO A 213 -4.92 24.16 20.76
C PRO A 213 -4.10 25.27 21.42
N THR A 214 -4.57 25.77 22.56
CA THR A 214 -3.90 26.85 23.28
C THR A 214 -2.44 26.46 23.59
N GLY A 215 -1.47 27.17 23.01
CA GLY A 215 -0.04 26.92 23.21
C GLY A 215 0.65 26.12 22.10
N MET A 216 -0.08 25.58 21.12
CA MET A 216 0.48 24.94 19.94
C MET A 216 0.86 26.00 18.89
N ASP A 217 2.02 25.82 18.23
CA ASP A 217 2.39 26.62 17.06
C ASP A 217 1.43 26.34 15.88
N PRO A 218 0.71 27.36 15.37
CA PRO A 218 -0.24 27.21 14.27
C PRO A 218 0.36 26.72 12.95
N ASP A 219 1.67 26.82 12.71
CA ASP A 219 2.25 26.29 11.44
C ASP A 219 2.52 24.79 11.49
N LEU A 220 2.63 24.22 12.69
CA LEU A 220 2.67 22.79 12.84
C LEU A 220 1.31 22.20 12.51
N LEU A 221 0.22 22.91 12.85
CA LEU A 221 -1.14 22.43 12.64
C LEU A 221 -1.53 22.40 11.16
N VAL A 222 -1.84 21.20 10.69
CA VAL A 222 -2.33 20.98 9.33
C VAL A 222 -3.83 20.71 9.32
N TYR A 223 -4.32 19.92 10.26
CA TYR A 223 -5.73 19.50 10.30
C TYR A 223 -6.25 19.41 11.73
N ARG A 224 -7.54 19.75 11.92
CA ARG A 224 -8.28 19.40 13.13
C ARG A 224 -9.72 19.09 12.78
N THR A 225 -10.25 18.04 13.39
CA THR A 225 -11.67 17.71 13.29
C THR A 225 -12.54 18.86 13.79
N LYS A 226 -13.58 19.19 13.04
CA LYS A 226 -14.57 20.18 13.45
C LYS A 226 -15.63 19.54 14.36
N LEU A 227 -15.55 19.81 15.66
CA LEU A 227 -16.57 19.40 16.62
C LEU A 227 -17.62 20.49 16.79
N ASN A 228 -18.88 20.19 16.47
CA ASN A 228 -19.97 21.15 16.60
C ASN A 228 -20.52 21.25 18.04
N GLU A 229 -20.52 20.15 18.80
CA GLU A 229 -20.90 20.10 20.23
C GLU A 229 -20.42 18.77 20.85
N VAL A 230 -19.88 18.79 22.07
CA VAL A 230 -19.52 17.57 22.83
C VAL A 230 -20.62 17.31 23.88
N PRO A 231 -21.38 16.21 23.79
CA PRO A 231 -22.62 16.04 24.56
C PRO A 231 -22.36 15.81 26.05
N ASP A 232 -22.68 16.79 26.89
CA ASP A 232 -22.55 16.69 28.35
C ASP A 232 -23.33 15.50 28.93
N LYS A 233 -22.75 14.82 29.95
CA LYS A 233 -23.42 13.75 30.69
C LYS A 233 -24.04 14.28 31.98
N ILE A 234 -25.20 13.76 32.37
CA ILE A 234 -25.74 13.94 33.72
C ILE A 234 -25.62 12.62 34.47
N VAL A 235 -24.76 12.59 35.51
CA VAL A 235 -24.61 11.43 36.40
C VAL A 235 -24.96 11.87 37.81
N ALA A 236 -25.93 11.20 38.44
CA ALA A 236 -26.40 11.50 39.80
C ALA A 236 -26.77 12.99 40.02
N GLY A 237 -27.40 13.63 39.02
CA GLY A 237 -27.83 15.03 39.08
C GLY A 237 -26.69 16.06 38.91
N LYS A 238 -25.47 15.63 38.58
CA LYS A 238 -24.35 16.53 38.25
C LYS A 238 -24.04 16.48 36.76
N LEU A 239 -23.89 17.66 36.15
CA LEU A 239 -23.39 17.83 34.78
C LEU A 239 -21.89 17.51 34.75
N ILE A 240 -21.50 16.55 33.93
CA ILE A 240 -20.12 16.15 33.67
C ILE A 240 -19.83 16.47 32.21
N LYS A 241 -18.95 17.44 31.97
CA LYS A 241 -18.44 17.75 30.63
C LYS A 241 -17.63 16.56 30.12
N THR A 242 -18.12 15.91 29.08
CA THR A 242 -17.38 14.84 28.41
C THR A 242 -16.25 15.43 27.59
N LYS A 243 -15.07 14.80 27.61
CA LYS A 243 -13.95 15.15 26.74
C LYS A 243 -14.00 14.32 25.46
N PRO A 244 -13.66 14.88 24.30
CA PRO A 244 -13.54 14.13 23.06
C PRO A 244 -12.46 13.04 23.19
N PHE A 245 -12.54 12.06 22.29
CA PHE A 245 -11.43 11.14 22.07
C PHE A 245 -10.40 11.88 21.19
N THR A 246 -9.36 12.42 21.81
CA THR A 246 -8.34 13.18 21.09
C THR A 246 -7.25 12.24 20.56
N ALA A 247 -7.10 12.23 19.24
CA ALA A 247 -6.07 11.53 18.50
C ALA A 247 -5.10 12.55 17.90
N ILE A 248 -3.81 12.44 18.19
CA ILE A 248 -2.78 13.30 17.58
C ILE A 248 -2.16 12.54 16.42
N LEU A 249 -2.07 13.19 15.27
CA LEU A 249 -1.35 12.67 14.12
C LEU A 249 -0.14 13.57 13.88
N VAL A 250 1.03 12.98 13.77
CA VAL A 250 2.30 13.66 13.56
C VAL A 250 2.89 13.10 12.28
N TYR A 251 2.92 13.93 11.24
CA TYR A 251 3.68 13.60 10.05
C TYR A 251 5.10 14.14 10.22
N SER A 252 6.09 13.25 10.12
CA SER A 252 7.51 13.60 10.24
C SER A 252 8.05 14.11 8.92
N THR A 253 8.76 15.22 8.98
CA THR A 253 9.63 15.68 7.90
C THR A 253 11.10 15.61 8.35
N GLN A 254 12.01 15.41 7.40
CA GLN A 254 13.46 15.50 7.63
C GLN A 254 13.99 16.92 7.43
N ASP A 255 13.14 17.83 6.94
CA ASP A 255 13.46 19.23 6.73
C ASP A 255 13.03 20.10 7.91
N GLU A 256 13.65 21.28 8.07
CA GLU A 256 13.27 22.23 9.13
C GLU A 256 11.79 22.68 9.03
N TYR A 257 11.22 22.64 7.81
CA TYR A 257 9.83 23.03 7.54
C TYR A 257 9.15 22.07 6.57
N CYS A 258 7.91 21.69 6.89
CA CYS A 258 7.12 20.86 6.00
C CYS A 258 6.74 21.57 4.69
N SER A 259 7.02 20.89 3.58
CA SER A 259 6.61 21.24 2.23
C SER A 259 5.09 21.25 2.05
N ALA A 260 4.63 21.78 0.91
CA ALA A 260 3.23 21.74 0.53
C ALA A 260 2.68 20.32 0.41
N GLU A 261 3.50 19.44 -0.17
CA GLU A 261 3.13 18.06 -0.38
C GLU A 261 3.00 17.30 0.94
N GLU A 262 3.94 17.45 1.86
CA GLU A 262 3.88 16.79 3.18
C GLU A 262 2.68 17.27 3.99
N LYS A 263 2.33 18.56 3.93
CA LYS A 263 1.10 19.06 4.56
C LYS A 263 -0.15 18.47 3.90
N ARG A 264 -0.16 18.20 2.59
CA ARG A 264 -1.27 17.47 1.94
C ARG A 264 -1.35 16.03 2.42
N LYS A 265 -0.22 15.31 2.45
CA LYS A 265 -0.14 13.93 2.98
C LYS A 265 -0.64 13.88 4.43
N THR A 266 -0.19 14.80 5.27
CA THR A 266 -0.63 14.96 6.66
C THR A 266 -2.15 15.14 6.74
N SER A 267 -2.74 15.99 5.91
CA SER A 267 -4.19 16.20 5.89
C SER A 267 -4.96 14.95 5.44
N ASP A 268 -4.43 14.19 4.47
CA ASP A 268 -5.09 12.98 3.97
C ASP A 268 -5.06 11.86 5.00
N TYR A 269 -3.91 11.65 5.65
CA TYR A 269 -3.79 10.74 6.77
C TYR A 269 -4.72 11.12 7.92
N ALA A 270 -4.82 12.41 8.26
CA ALA A 270 -5.72 12.87 9.30
C ALA A 270 -7.19 12.54 9.03
N LYS A 271 -7.65 12.75 7.80
CA LYS A 271 -9.02 12.42 7.36
C LYS A 271 -9.25 10.90 7.35
N MET A 272 -8.25 10.13 6.95
CA MET A 272 -8.31 8.66 7.02
C MET A 272 -8.38 8.17 8.48
N SER A 273 -7.53 8.67 9.37
CA SER A 273 -7.58 8.35 10.80
C SER A 273 -8.94 8.71 11.40
N GLU A 274 -9.50 9.88 11.07
CA GLU A 274 -10.83 10.28 11.52
C GLU A 274 -11.90 9.31 11.01
N TYR A 275 -11.85 8.92 9.73
CA TYR A 275 -12.76 7.94 9.14
C TYR A 275 -12.70 6.59 9.86
N LEU A 276 -11.49 6.03 10.03
CA LEU A 276 -11.26 4.72 10.63
C LEU A 276 -11.65 4.71 12.12
N LEU A 277 -11.27 5.72 12.90
CA LEU A 277 -11.62 5.84 14.32
C LEU A 277 -13.12 6.00 14.54
N ASN A 278 -13.86 6.59 13.60
CA ASN A 278 -15.31 6.75 13.68
C ASN A 278 -16.10 5.49 13.26
N LYS A 279 -15.47 4.47 12.65
CA LYS A 279 -16.12 3.16 12.39
C LYS A 279 -16.50 2.43 13.68
N PHE A 280 -15.83 2.74 14.78
CA PHE A 280 -16.10 2.19 16.11
C PHE A 280 -16.43 3.34 17.08
N PRO A 281 -17.67 3.84 17.04
CA PRO A 281 -18.04 5.05 17.77
C PRO A 281 -17.98 4.83 19.29
N ARG A 282 -17.39 5.80 19.99
CA ARG A 282 -17.28 5.80 21.46
C ARG A 282 -18.45 6.57 22.04
N PRO A 283 -19.35 5.94 22.82
CA PRO A 283 -20.52 6.62 23.37
C PRO A 283 -20.16 7.88 24.17
N SER A 284 -20.59 9.04 23.66
CA SER A 284 -20.34 10.38 24.23
C SER A 284 -18.88 10.84 24.23
N GLN A 285 -18.03 10.28 23.38
CA GLN A 285 -16.67 10.76 23.13
C GLN A 285 -16.46 10.90 21.62
N PRO A 286 -16.85 12.03 21.02
CA PRO A 286 -16.60 12.24 19.59
C PRO A 286 -15.09 12.23 19.32
N VAL A 287 -14.69 11.70 18.17
CA VAL A 287 -13.29 11.67 17.75
C VAL A 287 -12.86 13.08 17.35
N GLU A 288 -11.73 13.52 17.90
CA GLU A 288 -11.02 14.73 17.51
C GLU A 288 -9.64 14.33 17.02
N VAL A 289 -9.40 14.38 15.72
CA VAL A 289 -8.05 14.26 15.16
C VAL A 289 -7.42 15.65 15.13
N ILE A 290 -6.21 15.79 15.67
CA ILE A 290 -5.35 16.97 15.53
C ILE A 290 -4.10 16.50 14.80
N ALA A 291 -3.93 16.91 13.55
CA ALA A 291 -2.78 16.54 12.75
C ALA A 291 -1.79 17.69 12.61
N VAL A 292 -0.54 17.38 12.85
CA VAL A 292 0.59 18.29 12.73
C VAL A 292 1.64 17.72 11.79
N CYS A 293 2.43 18.61 11.20
CA CYS A 293 3.63 18.24 10.47
C CYS A 293 4.83 18.92 11.12
N MET A 294 5.87 18.16 11.45
CA MET A 294 7.03 18.66 12.20
C MET A 294 8.30 17.87 11.90
N GLU A 295 9.45 18.53 12.10
CA GLU A 295 10.77 17.93 11.98
C GLU A 295 10.97 16.82 13.03
N LEU A 296 11.12 15.59 12.56
CA LEU A 296 11.35 14.41 13.38
C LEU A 296 12.20 13.42 12.61
N HIS A 297 13.49 13.33 12.98
CA HIS A 297 14.43 12.42 12.34
C HIS A 297 14.20 10.96 12.79
N GLU A 298 14.06 10.74 14.10
CA GLU A 298 13.96 9.40 14.72
C GLU A 298 12.88 9.32 15.81
N ILE A 299 12.29 8.12 15.98
CA ILE A 299 11.35 7.82 17.08
C ILE A 299 12.07 7.00 18.16
N VAL A 300 12.57 7.63 19.21
CA VAL A 300 13.16 6.95 20.37
C VAL A 300 12.19 6.93 21.55
N ASP A 301 12.49 6.18 22.61
CA ASP A 301 11.62 6.02 23.79
C ASP A 301 11.09 7.35 24.38
N ASN A 302 11.89 8.42 24.28
CA ASN A 302 11.51 9.74 24.78
C ASN A 302 10.84 10.65 23.73
N THR A 303 10.73 10.24 22.46
CA THR A 303 10.11 11.07 21.41
C THR A 303 8.68 11.42 21.77
N TYR A 304 7.91 10.47 22.29
CA TYR A 304 6.54 10.68 22.72
C TYR A 304 6.34 11.82 23.74
N PRO A 305 6.97 11.81 24.93
CA PRO A 305 6.81 12.89 25.90
C PRO A 305 7.37 14.23 25.38
N PHE A 306 8.39 14.23 24.52
CA PHE A 306 8.89 15.45 23.90
C PHE A 306 7.89 16.05 22.90
N THR A 307 7.32 15.23 22.01
CA THR A 307 6.28 15.67 21.07
C THR A 307 5.10 16.29 21.81
N LEU A 308 4.60 15.65 22.87
CA LEU A 308 3.47 16.20 23.63
C LEU A 308 3.79 17.52 24.32
N LYS A 309 4.99 17.65 24.86
CA LYS A 309 5.47 18.89 25.47
C LYS A 309 5.56 20.00 24.43
N GLU A 310 6.09 19.71 23.25
CA GLU A 310 6.22 20.65 22.15
C GLU A 310 4.86 21.11 21.61
N LEU A 311 3.91 20.18 21.48
CA LEU A 311 2.56 20.50 21.02
C LEU A 311 1.69 21.17 22.10
N GLY A 312 2.15 21.21 23.36
CA GLY A 312 1.38 21.74 24.48
C GLY A 312 0.12 20.94 24.80
N ILE A 313 0.05 19.66 24.41
CA ILE A 313 -1.13 18.81 24.56
C ILE A 313 -0.96 17.90 25.77
N SER A 314 -1.87 18.04 26.73
CA SER A 314 -1.94 17.14 27.88
C SER A 314 -2.90 15.97 27.63
N SER A 315 -2.38 14.75 27.66
CA SER A 315 -3.14 13.49 27.74
C SER A 315 -4.05 13.16 26.53
N PRO A 316 -3.49 13.01 25.31
CA PRO A 316 -4.24 12.42 24.20
C PRO A 316 -4.56 10.94 24.46
N LYS A 317 -5.46 10.37 23.67
CA LYS A 317 -5.83 8.94 23.75
C LYS A 317 -5.00 8.07 22.83
N VAL A 318 -4.59 8.62 21.70
CA VAL A 318 -3.65 8.01 20.77
C VAL A 318 -2.76 9.07 20.15
N VAL A 319 -1.50 8.73 19.90
CA VAL A 319 -0.58 9.51 19.06
C VAL A 319 -0.10 8.61 17.92
N MET A 320 -0.23 9.10 16.70
CA MET A 320 0.13 8.41 15.46
C MET A 320 1.30 9.17 14.81
N TYR A 321 2.43 8.51 14.61
CA TYR A 321 3.58 9.04 13.88
C TYR A 321 3.62 8.42 12.48
N LEU A 322 3.75 9.25 11.44
CA LEU A 322 3.77 8.82 10.04
C LEU A 322 4.85 9.55 9.24
N GLY A 323 5.35 8.94 8.17
CA GLY A 323 6.27 9.55 7.21
C GLY A 323 7.59 8.80 7.07
N GLY A 324 8.55 9.42 6.37
CA GLY A 324 9.91 8.91 6.14
C GLY A 324 10.79 8.96 7.39
N LEU A 325 10.39 8.21 8.43
CA LEU A 325 11.11 8.07 9.68
C LEU A 325 12.40 7.26 9.42
N GLU A 326 13.56 7.91 9.54
CA GLU A 326 14.87 7.24 9.51
C GLU A 326 15.01 6.42 10.80
N ALA A 327 14.57 5.17 10.73
CA ALA A 327 14.92 4.08 11.63
C ALA A 327 14.85 4.36 13.16
N ASN A 328 13.77 3.88 13.78
CA ASN A 328 13.93 3.18 15.06
C ASN A 328 12.89 2.08 15.26
N LEU A 329 12.75 1.23 14.24
CA LEU A 329 12.21 -0.13 14.43
C LEU A 329 13.21 -1.00 15.20
N GLU A 330 14.42 -0.50 15.51
CA GLU A 330 15.42 -1.20 16.33
C GLU A 330 15.03 -1.32 17.81
N SER A 331 14.07 -0.53 18.30
CA SER A 331 13.46 -0.72 19.62
C SER A 331 12.51 -1.92 19.68
N TYR A 332 12.22 -2.55 18.54
CA TYR A 332 11.36 -3.72 18.42
C TYR A 332 12.18 -4.98 18.10
N ASN A 333 11.72 -6.13 18.58
CA ASN A 333 12.36 -7.43 18.33
C ASN A 333 12.26 -7.90 16.87
N ASP A 334 11.61 -7.13 15.99
CA ASP A 334 11.39 -7.46 14.57
C ASP A 334 11.80 -6.30 13.66
N LYS A 335 12.93 -6.47 12.96
CA LYS A 335 13.50 -5.49 12.03
C LYS A 335 12.69 -5.34 10.71
N SER A 336 11.55 -6.01 10.55
CA SER A 336 10.68 -5.89 9.36
C SER A 336 9.39 -5.12 9.53
N ALA A 337 9.03 -4.75 10.75
CA ALA A 337 7.75 -4.08 10.97
C ALA A 337 7.71 -2.73 10.22
N VAL A 338 6.78 -2.55 9.29
CA VAL A 338 6.59 -1.26 8.58
C VAL A 338 5.61 -0.33 9.31
N GLY A 339 4.99 -0.83 10.38
CA GLY A 339 4.18 -0.09 11.33
C GLY A 339 3.98 -0.91 12.60
N TRP A 340 3.56 -0.25 13.68
CA TRP A 340 3.20 -0.91 14.93
C TRP A 340 2.26 -0.05 15.78
N TRP A 341 1.50 -0.75 16.63
CA TRP A 341 0.69 -0.18 17.69
C TRP A 341 1.14 -0.72 19.06
N SER A 342 1.28 0.18 20.04
CA SER A 342 1.54 -0.22 21.44
C SER A 342 0.80 0.67 22.44
N VAL A 343 0.69 0.16 23.67
CA VAL A 343 0.19 0.91 24.81
C VAL A 343 1.37 1.27 25.70
N ASP A 344 1.62 2.56 25.88
CA ASP A 344 2.68 3.03 26.77
C ASP A 344 2.29 2.81 28.23
N CYS A 345 3.05 1.94 28.90
CA CYS A 345 2.82 1.50 30.26
C CYS A 345 4.10 1.66 31.09
N ALA A 346 4.05 2.54 32.09
CA ALA A 346 5.13 2.73 33.04
C ALA A 346 4.76 2.11 34.39
N TYR A 347 5.71 1.41 35.02
CA TYR A 347 5.56 1.00 36.42
C TYR A 347 5.79 2.19 37.34
N THR A 348 4.74 2.64 38.02
CA THR A 348 4.85 3.62 39.12
C THR A 348 4.70 2.89 40.45
N GLY A 349 5.81 2.38 41.00
CA GLY A 349 5.80 1.57 42.21
C GLY A 349 5.37 0.12 41.96
N GLN A 350 4.21 -0.30 42.50
CA GLN A 350 3.64 -1.65 42.32
C GLN A 350 2.46 -1.71 41.33
N GLU A 351 2.04 -0.56 40.78
CA GLU A 351 0.95 -0.48 39.80
C GLU A 351 1.50 -0.12 38.41
N LEU A 352 1.06 -0.87 37.40
CA LEU A 352 1.30 -0.57 35.99
C LEU A 352 0.33 0.55 35.58
N GLN A 353 0.85 1.77 35.33
CA GLN A 353 0.06 2.87 34.80
C GLN A 353 0.26 2.96 33.29
N CYS A 354 -0.75 2.51 32.56
CA CYS A 354 -0.84 2.65 31.11
C CYS A 354 -1.65 3.90 30.76
N ALA A 355 -1.13 4.77 29.89
CA ALA A 355 -1.76 6.08 29.68
C ALA A 355 -2.20 6.34 28.24
N THR A 356 -1.38 6.04 27.23
CA THR A 356 -1.64 6.49 25.85
C THR A 356 -1.22 5.47 24.82
N ASN A 357 -2.06 5.30 23.79
CA ASN A 357 -1.76 4.44 22.66
C ASN A 357 -0.78 5.15 21.72
N GLN A 358 0.18 4.42 21.19
CA GLN A 358 1.11 4.90 20.19
C GLN A 358 0.94 4.06 18.93
N ILE A 359 0.94 4.73 17.78
CA ILE A 359 0.95 4.11 16.46
C ILE A 359 2.12 4.73 15.70
N VAL A 360 2.93 3.92 15.05
CA VAL A 360 3.98 4.38 14.14
C VAL A 360 3.77 3.70 12.80
N VAL A 361 3.84 4.47 11.72
CA VAL A 361 3.68 3.98 10.33
C VAL A 361 4.80 4.55 9.48
N CYS A 362 5.59 3.68 8.86
CA CYS A 362 6.51 4.08 7.81
C CYS A 362 5.82 3.87 6.46
N ASP A 363 5.45 4.97 5.80
CA ASP A 363 4.77 4.95 4.51
C ASP A 363 5.72 4.67 3.33
N GLU A 364 6.97 5.12 3.44
CA GLU A 364 8.01 4.88 2.43
C GLU A 364 8.65 3.50 2.54
N CYS A 365 8.56 2.83 3.70
CA CYS A 365 9.12 1.50 3.90
C CYS A 365 8.38 0.43 3.09
N LYS A 366 9.12 -0.63 2.74
CA LYS A 366 8.58 -1.85 2.16
C LYS A 366 8.82 -3.02 3.09
N ARG A 367 7.89 -3.96 3.13
CA ARG A 367 8.05 -5.24 3.81
C ARG A 367 9.13 -6.03 3.08
N TRP A 368 10.10 -6.54 3.84
CA TRP A 368 11.23 -7.29 3.26
C TRP A 368 11.13 -8.80 3.49
N PHE A 369 10.34 -9.24 4.47
CA PHE A 369 9.98 -10.64 4.68
C PHE A 369 8.64 -10.73 5.44
N THR A 370 8.03 -11.91 5.42
CA THR A 370 6.92 -12.25 6.32
C THR A 370 7.37 -13.40 7.22
N LEU A 371 7.12 -13.31 8.53
CA LEU A 371 7.28 -14.45 9.46
C LEU A 371 6.23 -15.56 9.25
N ASP A 372 5.55 -15.56 8.11
CA ASP A 372 4.50 -16.52 7.80
C ASP A 372 5.11 -17.85 7.36
N THR A 373 4.98 -18.87 8.19
CA THR A 373 5.42 -20.23 7.92
C THR A 373 4.33 -21.08 7.27
N ASP A 374 3.16 -20.49 6.93
CA ASP A 374 2.06 -21.19 6.26
C ASP A 374 2.43 -21.58 4.82
N PHE A 375 1.79 -22.63 4.29
CA PHE A 375 2.00 -23.11 2.92
C PHE A 375 0.73 -22.84 2.07
N PRO A 376 0.83 -22.08 0.95
CA PRO A 376 2.03 -21.43 0.43
C PRO A 376 2.42 -20.20 1.26
N PRO A 377 3.72 -19.85 1.32
CA PRO A 377 4.17 -18.65 2.00
C PRO A 377 3.59 -17.41 1.31
N VAL A 378 3.19 -16.43 2.11
CA VAL A 378 2.78 -15.12 1.61
C VAL A 378 4.05 -14.33 1.27
N ASN A 379 4.21 -13.87 0.03
CA ASN A 379 5.34 -12.99 -0.27
C ASN A 379 5.12 -11.61 0.38
N PRO A 380 6.18 -10.95 0.87
CA PRO A 380 6.08 -9.56 1.31
C PRO A 380 5.76 -8.68 0.10
N ILE A 381 4.51 -8.26 -0.05
CA ILE A 381 4.05 -7.49 -1.21
C ILE A 381 3.43 -6.19 -0.74
N ASP A 382 3.80 -5.07 -1.34
CA ASP A 382 3.21 -3.79 -1.01
C ASP A 382 2.67 -3.07 -2.24
N PHE A 383 1.83 -2.06 -2.01
CA PHE A 383 1.47 -1.11 -3.06
C PHE A 383 2.71 -0.36 -3.56
N ASP A 384 2.75 -0.03 -4.85
CA ASP A 384 3.88 0.69 -5.44
C ASP A 384 3.99 2.12 -4.91
N ASP A 385 2.86 2.78 -4.70
CA ASP A 385 2.78 4.15 -4.18
C ASP A 385 2.88 4.16 -2.65
N ALA A 386 3.79 4.99 -2.12
CA ALA A 386 4.05 5.11 -0.68
C ALA A 386 2.81 5.53 0.12
N MET A 387 1.98 6.42 -0.44
CA MET A 387 0.77 6.87 0.24
C MET A 387 -0.25 5.72 0.36
N ASP A 388 -0.42 4.91 -0.70
CA ASP A 388 -1.30 3.75 -0.68
C ASP A 388 -0.81 2.70 0.35
N ARG A 389 0.51 2.46 0.43
CA ARG A 389 1.11 1.62 1.48
C ARG A 389 0.83 2.15 2.87
N GLY A 390 1.17 3.41 3.14
CA GLY A 390 1.00 3.98 4.46
C GLY A 390 -0.47 4.07 4.89
N MET A 391 -1.40 4.28 3.96
CA MET A 391 -2.85 4.27 4.26
C MET A 391 -3.35 2.88 4.64
N TRP A 392 -2.82 1.85 3.99
CA TRP A 392 -3.09 0.46 4.34
C TRP A 392 -2.54 0.10 5.72
N ILE A 393 -1.27 0.43 5.99
CA ILE A 393 -0.61 0.18 7.28
C ILE A 393 -1.30 0.98 8.40
N LEU A 394 -1.68 2.24 8.17
CA LEU A 394 -2.44 3.03 9.12
C LEU A 394 -3.78 2.37 9.48
N ALA A 395 -4.49 1.81 8.50
CA ALA A 395 -5.71 1.06 8.75
C ALA A 395 -5.45 -0.22 9.57
N HIS A 396 -4.36 -0.92 9.28
CA HIS A 396 -3.90 -2.08 10.06
C HIS A 396 -3.68 -1.70 11.54
N GLU A 397 -2.87 -0.67 11.82
CA GLU A 397 -2.52 -0.29 13.20
C GLU A 397 -3.71 0.32 13.97
N ILE A 398 -4.55 1.13 13.33
CA ILE A 398 -5.81 1.58 13.95
C ILE A 398 -6.74 0.39 14.20
N GLY A 399 -6.70 -0.63 13.36
CA GLY A 399 -7.41 -1.90 13.54
C GLY A 399 -7.05 -2.58 14.85
N HIS A 400 -5.76 -2.67 15.20
CA HIS A 400 -5.31 -3.21 16.49
C HIS A 400 -5.89 -2.41 17.66
N LEU A 401 -5.73 -1.08 17.62
CA LEU A 401 -6.24 -0.16 18.65
C LEU A 401 -7.73 -0.33 18.89
N VAL A 402 -8.55 -0.23 17.85
CA VAL A 402 -10.02 -0.23 17.99
C VAL A 402 -10.57 -1.63 18.30
N HIS A 403 -9.86 -2.69 17.88
CA HIS A 403 -10.19 -4.04 18.33
C HIS A 403 -9.89 -4.16 19.83
N TRP A 404 -8.71 -3.76 20.28
CA TRP A 404 -8.34 -3.79 21.70
C TRP A 404 -9.32 -2.98 22.57
N GLU A 405 -9.74 -1.79 22.15
CA GLU A 405 -10.77 -1.03 22.88
C GLU A 405 -12.12 -1.78 22.99
N LYS A 406 -12.45 -2.62 22.00
CA LYS A 406 -13.69 -3.39 21.95
C LYS A 406 -13.64 -4.65 22.82
N VAL A 407 -12.50 -5.35 22.88
CA VAL A 407 -12.39 -6.68 23.52
C VAL A 407 -11.41 -6.78 24.70
N GLY A 408 -10.59 -5.75 24.93
CA GLY A 408 -9.56 -5.67 25.97
C GLY A 408 -8.30 -6.49 25.67
N ASP A 409 -7.50 -6.75 26.71
CA ASP A 409 -6.29 -7.61 26.67
C ASP A 409 -6.59 -9.10 26.45
N GLY A 410 -7.83 -9.45 26.08
CA GLY A 410 -8.27 -10.82 25.96
C GLY A 410 -7.56 -11.57 24.83
N GLY A 411 -6.90 -12.66 25.20
CA GLY A 411 -6.44 -13.68 24.26
C GLY A 411 -7.37 -14.90 24.23
N PHE A 412 -7.10 -15.80 23.30
CA PHE A 412 -7.74 -17.10 23.25
C PHE A 412 -6.69 -18.17 22.92
N TRP A 413 -7.03 -19.42 23.23
CA TRP A 413 -6.23 -20.56 22.80
C TRP A 413 -6.59 -20.92 21.36
N ASP A 414 -5.63 -20.85 20.44
CA ASP A 414 -5.86 -21.16 19.02
C ASP A 414 -5.70 -22.65 18.67
N GLY A 415 -5.25 -23.47 19.63
CA GLY A 415 -4.92 -24.87 19.44
C GLY A 415 -3.46 -25.19 19.77
N SER A 416 -2.56 -24.21 19.59
CA SER A 416 -1.11 -24.34 19.80
C SER A 416 -0.57 -23.38 20.85
N ASN A 417 -1.00 -22.12 20.84
CA ASN A 417 -0.53 -21.07 21.74
C ASN A 417 -1.68 -20.17 22.24
N TRP A 418 -1.39 -19.39 23.29
CA TRP A 418 -2.26 -18.30 23.70
C TRP A 418 -1.97 -17.07 22.84
N VAL A 419 -2.95 -16.62 22.07
CA VAL A 419 -2.80 -15.54 21.10
C VAL A 419 -3.74 -14.38 21.39
N ASN A 420 -3.29 -13.17 21.07
CA ASN A 420 -4.07 -11.95 21.28
C ASN A 420 -5.14 -11.79 20.20
N SER A 421 -6.39 -11.58 20.61
CA SER A 421 -7.52 -11.48 19.68
C SER A 421 -7.43 -10.29 18.72
N TYR A 422 -6.91 -9.15 19.20
CA TYR A 422 -6.64 -7.98 18.37
C TYR A 422 -5.60 -8.28 17.28
N GLY A 423 -4.53 -8.99 17.65
CA GLY A 423 -3.47 -9.42 16.73
C GLY A 423 -4.00 -10.34 15.64
N VAL A 424 -4.61 -11.45 16.02
CA VAL A 424 -5.09 -12.48 15.07
C VAL A 424 -6.08 -11.89 14.07
N SER A 425 -7.07 -11.12 14.52
CA SER A 425 -8.10 -10.57 13.63
C SER A 425 -7.53 -9.70 12.51
N ILE A 426 -6.56 -8.84 12.85
CA ILE A 426 -5.99 -7.91 11.88
C ILE A 426 -4.95 -8.62 11.01
N HIS A 427 -4.11 -9.47 11.60
CA HIS A 427 -3.08 -10.22 10.86
C HIS A 427 -3.69 -11.23 9.89
N ASP A 428 -4.76 -11.93 10.26
CA ASP A 428 -5.47 -12.85 9.37
C ASP A 428 -6.11 -12.10 8.18
N ASN A 429 -6.59 -10.87 8.40
CA ASN A 429 -7.10 -10.04 7.32
C ASN A 429 -5.98 -9.63 6.36
N GLN A 430 -4.86 -9.18 6.92
CA GLN A 430 -3.66 -8.81 6.19
C GLN A 430 -3.20 -9.98 5.32
N ARG A 431 -3.04 -11.17 5.93
CA ARG A 431 -2.66 -12.41 5.27
C ARG A 431 -3.60 -12.75 4.11
N ALA A 432 -4.91 -12.74 4.37
CA ALA A 432 -5.91 -13.02 3.34
C ALA A 432 -5.82 -12.01 2.17
N PHE A 433 -5.53 -10.74 2.47
CA PHE A 433 -5.44 -9.71 1.45
C PHE A 433 -4.18 -9.87 0.62
N ASP A 434 -3.04 -10.10 1.26
CA ASP A 434 -1.74 -10.29 0.61
C ASP A 434 -1.80 -11.46 -0.37
N TYR A 435 -2.44 -12.56 0.05
CA TYR A 435 -2.76 -13.70 -0.81
C TYR A 435 -3.57 -13.31 -2.06
N CYS A 436 -4.65 -12.54 -1.88
CA CYS A 436 -5.46 -12.06 -3.00
C CYS A 436 -4.70 -11.09 -3.92
N TYR A 437 -3.84 -10.25 -3.33
CA TYR A 437 -3.06 -9.25 -4.03
C TYR A 437 -1.95 -9.91 -4.86
N GLN A 438 -1.23 -10.87 -4.25
CA GLN A 438 -0.17 -11.67 -4.89
C GLN A 438 -0.64 -12.35 -6.17
N GLN A 439 -1.84 -12.92 -6.15
CA GLN A 439 -2.39 -13.63 -7.32
C GLN A 439 -3.17 -12.73 -8.28
N GLY A 440 -3.26 -11.42 -8.01
CA GLY A 440 -4.04 -10.50 -8.85
C GLY A 440 -5.56 -10.76 -8.86
N ILE A 441 -6.10 -11.40 -7.81
CA ILE A 441 -7.50 -11.81 -7.70
C ILE A 441 -8.36 -10.92 -6.78
N LEU A 442 -7.95 -9.67 -6.55
CA LEU A 442 -8.66 -8.72 -5.66
C LEU A 442 -10.15 -8.51 -6.00
N GLU A 443 -10.55 -8.80 -7.24
CA GLU A 443 -11.93 -8.68 -7.68
C GLU A 443 -12.81 -9.90 -7.33
N ASN A 444 -12.22 -10.98 -6.81
CA ASN A 444 -12.91 -12.14 -6.29
C ASN A 444 -13.83 -11.77 -5.12
N ALA A 445 -14.97 -12.46 -5.00
CA ALA A 445 -15.97 -12.21 -3.98
C ALA A 445 -15.45 -12.34 -2.54
N LEU A 446 -14.53 -13.29 -2.29
CA LEU A 446 -13.89 -13.47 -0.98
C LEU A 446 -12.93 -12.31 -0.69
N CYS A 447 -12.05 -11.99 -1.65
CA CYS A 447 -11.07 -10.91 -1.52
C CYS A 447 -11.70 -9.54 -1.30
N LYS A 448 -12.84 -9.26 -1.95
CA LYS A 448 -13.60 -8.01 -1.79
C LYS A 448 -14.11 -7.74 -0.38
N LYS A 449 -14.17 -8.75 0.49
CA LYS A 449 -14.54 -8.55 1.90
C LYS A 449 -13.42 -7.89 2.71
N LEU A 450 -12.17 -8.11 2.31
CA LEU A 450 -10.97 -7.80 3.10
C LEU A 450 -10.58 -6.32 3.05
N TYR A 451 -10.94 -5.63 1.98
CA TYR A 451 -10.61 -4.22 1.79
C TYR A 451 -11.85 -3.39 1.50
N GLU A 452 -11.71 -2.08 1.62
CA GLU A 452 -12.70 -1.11 1.18
C GLU A 452 -12.00 0.02 0.43
N LYS A 453 -12.77 0.68 -0.46
CA LYS A 453 -12.30 1.84 -1.21
C LYS A 453 -12.82 3.10 -0.53
N VAL A 454 -11.92 3.93 -0.01
CA VAL A 454 -12.24 5.14 0.73
C VAL A 454 -11.79 6.35 -0.07
N LYS A 455 -12.72 7.27 -0.35
CA LYS A 455 -12.39 8.53 -1.03
C LYS A 455 -11.99 9.58 0.00
N ILE A 456 -10.74 10.02 -0.05
CA ILE A 456 -10.25 11.17 0.72
C ILE A 456 -9.86 12.25 -0.29
N ASN A 457 -10.49 13.43 -0.17
CA ASN A 457 -10.41 14.50 -1.16
C ASN A 457 -10.74 13.98 -2.56
N ASP A 458 -9.82 14.05 -3.52
CA ASP A 458 -10.03 13.58 -4.90
C ASP A 458 -9.37 12.23 -5.20
N ARG A 459 -8.70 11.60 -4.22
CA ARG A 459 -8.05 10.29 -4.37
C ARG A 459 -8.86 9.18 -3.69
N ILE A 460 -8.85 8.00 -4.30
CA ILE A 460 -9.47 6.79 -3.75
C ILE A 460 -8.35 5.87 -3.26
N TYR A 461 -8.42 5.51 -1.99
CA TYR A 461 -7.47 4.63 -1.35
C TYR A 461 -8.10 3.25 -1.12
N THR A 462 -7.34 2.20 -1.40
CA THR A 462 -7.68 0.83 -1.00
C THR A 462 -7.11 0.61 0.39
N VAL A 463 -7.97 0.41 1.40
CA VAL A 463 -7.54 0.21 2.79
C VAL A 463 -8.18 -1.04 3.39
N MET A 464 -7.56 -1.59 4.44
CA MET A 464 -8.09 -2.75 5.15
C MET A 464 -9.50 -2.47 5.68
N ASN A 465 -10.41 -3.40 5.46
CA ASN A 465 -11.77 -3.33 6.00
C ASN A 465 -11.77 -3.76 7.47
N ILE A 466 -11.34 -2.86 8.36
CA ILE A 466 -11.25 -3.10 9.80
C ILE A 466 -12.60 -3.47 10.42
N SER A 467 -13.71 -2.98 9.86
CA SER A 467 -15.06 -3.36 10.31
C SER A 467 -15.37 -4.81 10.00
N TYR A 468 -14.96 -5.32 8.85
CA TYR A 468 -15.09 -6.73 8.51
C TYR A 468 -14.20 -7.60 9.40
N ALA A 469 -12.91 -7.26 9.52
CA ALA A 469 -11.95 -8.00 10.34
C ALA A 469 -12.45 -8.15 11.79
N ILE A 470 -12.73 -7.04 12.47
CA ILE A 470 -13.03 -7.01 13.90
C ILE A 470 -14.39 -7.63 14.25
N ASN A 471 -15.35 -7.62 13.31
CA ASN A 471 -16.68 -8.18 13.56
C ASN A 471 -16.78 -9.67 13.19
N ASN A 472 -15.87 -10.20 12.36
CA ASN A 472 -15.99 -11.56 11.79
C ASN A 472 -14.82 -12.51 12.10
N TRP A 473 -13.82 -12.08 12.88
CA TRP A 473 -12.61 -12.86 13.16
C TRP A 473 -12.80 -14.25 13.78
N LYS A 474 -13.90 -14.49 14.51
CA LYS A 474 -14.23 -15.83 15.07
C LYS A 474 -15.03 -16.73 14.12
N GLY A 475 -15.38 -16.27 12.92
CA GLY A 475 -16.28 -16.96 12.00
C GLY A 475 -15.94 -16.65 10.54
N ASP A 476 -16.79 -15.88 9.86
CA ASP A 476 -16.71 -15.64 8.40
C ASP A 476 -15.33 -15.15 7.91
N GLN A 477 -14.55 -14.43 8.73
CA GLN A 477 -13.19 -14.04 8.35
C GLN A 477 -12.27 -15.24 8.23
N LYS A 478 -12.34 -16.17 9.20
CA LYS A 478 -11.54 -17.39 9.17
C LYS A 478 -11.96 -18.25 7.99
N ASP A 479 -13.26 -18.43 7.77
CA ASP A 479 -13.78 -19.16 6.61
C ASP A 479 -13.39 -18.49 5.28
N THR A 480 -13.28 -17.15 5.25
CA THR A 480 -12.83 -16.40 4.08
C THR A 480 -11.32 -16.57 3.86
N LEU A 481 -10.51 -16.52 4.92
CA LEU A 481 -9.08 -16.81 4.81
C LEU A 481 -8.83 -18.24 4.36
N GLU A 482 -9.53 -19.23 4.92
CA GLU A 482 -9.45 -20.61 4.47
C GLU A 482 -9.97 -20.76 3.04
N GLY A 483 -11.08 -20.13 2.67
CA GLY A 483 -11.58 -20.16 1.29
C GLY A 483 -10.63 -19.47 0.29
N ILE A 484 -9.87 -18.47 0.73
CA ILE A 484 -8.79 -17.86 -0.06
C ILE A 484 -7.59 -18.79 -0.10
N LYS A 485 -7.20 -19.41 1.01
CA LYS A 485 -6.18 -20.46 1.03
C LYS A 485 -6.60 -21.65 0.18
N ASP A 486 -7.87 -21.98 0.02
CA ASP A 486 -8.35 -23.01 -0.91
C ASP A 486 -8.24 -22.56 -2.36
N LEU A 487 -8.31 -21.25 -2.62
CA LEU A 487 -7.91 -20.71 -3.92
C LEU A 487 -6.39 -20.80 -4.16
N LEU A 488 -5.56 -21.06 -3.12
CA LEU A 488 -4.10 -20.87 -3.15
C LEU A 488 -3.22 -22.08 -2.75
N GLY A 489 -3.66 -22.95 -1.86
CA GLY A 489 -2.85 -23.78 -0.96
C GLY A 489 -3.41 -25.15 -0.60
N SER A 490 -4.69 -25.41 -0.82
CA SER A 490 -5.00 -26.71 -1.39
C SER A 490 -4.72 -26.57 -2.89
N GLY A 491 -4.11 -27.56 -3.53
CA GLY A 491 -4.63 -27.82 -4.86
C GLY A 491 -6.14 -27.80 -4.68
N ALA A 492 -6.88 -27.10 -5.53
CA ALA A 492 -8.06 -27.78 -5.98
C ALA A 492 -7.49 -29.15 -6.41
N GLN A 493 -7.62 -30.17 -5.56
CA GLN A 493 -8.05 -31.42 -6.14
C GLN A 493 -9.33 -30.99 -6.83
N VAL A 494 -9.19 -30.55 -8.08
CA VAL A 494 -10.19 -30.85 -9.06
C VAL A 494 -10.47 -32.30 -8.77
N GLU A 495 -11.66 -32.59 -8.29
CA GLU A 495 -12.01 -33.92 -7.80
C GLU A 495 -11.50 -34.95 -8.82
N GLY A 496 -10.57 -35.81 -8.40
CA GLY A 496 -9.85 -36.72 -9.30
C GLY A 496 -8.42 -36.32 -9.71
N PHE A 497 -7.79 -35.30 -9.11
CA PHE A 497 -6.43 -34.86 -9.43
C PHE A 497 -5.57 -34.52 -8.20
N ASN A 498 -4.30 -34.88 -8.22
CA ASN A 498 -3.24 -34.48 -7.30
C ASN A 498 -2.48 -33.26 -7.84
N LYS A 499 -1.95 -32.39 -6.95
CA LYS A 499 -1.09 -31.27 -7.32
C LYS A 499 0.33 -31.47 -6.81
N LYS A 500 1.34 -31.17 -7.65
CA LYS A 500 2.76 -31.23 -7.30
C LYS A 500 3.46 -29.92 -7.61
N THR A 501 4.29 -29.46 -6.67
CA THR A 501 5.19 -28.31 -6.86
C THR A 501 6.61 -28.82 -7.09
N TYR A 502 7.25 -28.30 -8.12
CA TYR A 502 8.67 -28.46 -8.39
C TYR A 502 9.44 -27.30 -7.78
N SER A 503 10.52 -27.61 -7.05
CA SER A 503 11.37 -26.63 -6.39
C SER A 503 12.84 -26.94 -6.65
N GLU A 504 13.66 -25.89 -6.71
CA GLU A 504 15.12 -25.97 -6.85
C GLU A 504 15.82 -25.44 -5.59
N ASP A 505 17.03 -25.93 -5.31
CA ASP A 505 17.82 -25.42 -4.18
C ASP A 505 18.23 -23.97 -4.44
N TYR A 506 17.96 -23.09 -3.48
CA TYR A 506 18.24 -21.65 -3.56
C TYR A 506 19.50 -21.27 -2.76
N GLU A 507 19.50 -21.54 -1.45
CA GLU A 507 20.62 -21.29 -0.53
C GLU A 507 20.65 -22.37 0.56
N GLU A 508 21.84 -22.67 1.10
CA GLU A 508 21.98 -23.44 2.35
C GLU A 508 21.91 -22.47 3.54
N ASP A 509 21.05 -22.73 4.52
CA ASP A 509 21.04 -21.95 5.76
C ASP A 509 22.27 -22.25 6.64
N ASP A 510 22.46 -21.45 7.69
CA ASP A 510 23.59 -21.59 8.63
C ASP A 510 23.63 -22.97 9.35
N ASP A 511 22.53 -23.74 9.28
CA ASP A 511 22.39 -25.09 9.83
C ASP A 511 22.55 -26.20 8.76
N GLY A 512 22.82 -25.83 7.49
CA GLY A 512 23.01 -26.73 6.36
C GLY A 512 21.72 -27.33 5.80
N GLN A 513 20.56 -26.72 6.03
CA GLN A 513 19.30 -27.06 5.34
C GLN A 513 19.16 -26.24 4.06
N HIS A 514 18.80 -26.94 2.98
CA HIS A 514 18.55 -26.32 1.68
C HIS A 514 17.19 -25.60 1.69
N ILE A 515 17.22 -24.30 1.45
CA ILE A 515 16.04 -23.49 1.18
C ILE A 515 15.60 -23.80 -0.25
N LEU A 516 14.40 -24.35 -0.39
CA LEU A 516 13.81 -24.69 -1.68
C LEU A 516 13.08 -23.48 -2.29
N ASN A 517 13.48 -23.06 -3.48
CA ASN A 517 12.77 -22.07 -4.29
C ASN A 517 11.74 -22.78 -5.19
N PRO A 518 10.43 -22.62 -4.95
CA PRO A 518 9.41 -23.23 -5.79
C PRO A 518 9.37 -22.56 -7.16
N ILE A 519 9.46 -23.34 -8.24
CA ILE A 519 9.53 -22.83 -9.62
C ILE A 519 8.17 -22.90 -10.32
N PHE A 520 7.54 -24.06 -10.33
CA PHE A 520 6.22 -24.27 -10.92
C PHE A 520 5.40 -25.31 -10.15
N SER A 521 4.09 -25.31 -10.38
CA SER A 521 3.18 -26.37 -9.93
C SER A 521 2.38 -26.92 -11.11
N ILE A 522 2.00 -28.19 -11.01
CA ILE A 522 1.25 -28.93 -12.03
C ILE A 522 0.33 -29.96 -11.35
N GLU A 523 -0.82 -30.24 -11.96
CA GLU A 523 -1.76 -31.27 -11.49
C GLU A 523 -1.72 -32.52 -12.37
N TYR A 524 -1.88 -33.70 -11.75
CA TYR A 524 -1.91 -35.02 -12.38
C TYR A 524 -3.06 -35.87 -11.79
N PRO A 525 -3.64 -36.84 -12.52
CA PRO A 525 -4.85 -37.52 -12.03
C PRO A 525 -4.64 -38.38 -10.77
N ASP A 526 -5.72 -38.71 -10.09
CA ASP A 526 -5.75 -39.65 -8.97
C ASP A 526 -5.53 -41.10 -9.43
N ASP A 527 -4.97 -41.91 -8.55
CA ASP A 527 -4.83 -43.36 -8.73
C ASP A 527 -6.21 -44.04 -8.75
N TRP A 528 -6.34 -45.14 -9.49
CA TRP A 528 -7.56 -45.94 -9.48
C TRP A 528 -7.28 -47.44 -9.57
N SER A 529 -8.30 -48.24 -9.24
CA SER A 529 -8.21 -49.70 -9.28
C SER A 529 -9.44 -50.32 -9.93
N THR A 530 -9.21 -51.45 -10.58
CA THR A 530 -10.21 -52.42 -11.04
C THR A 530 -10.03 -53.72 -10.23
N PRO A 531 -10.96 -54.68 -10.29
CA PRO A 531 -10.77 -55.96 -9.60
C PRO A 531 -9.47 -56.69 -9.97
N ASP A 532 -8.96 -56.48 -11.19
CA ASP A 532 -7.81 -57.21 -11.73
C ASP A 532 -6.52 -56.38 -11.79
N TYR A 533 -6.59 -55.03 -11.75
CA TYR A 533 -5.45 -54.13 -11.91
C TYR A 533 -5.53 -52.86 -11.06
N ASN A 534 -4.37 -52.37 -10.63
CA ASN A 534 -4.15 -51.05 -10.06
C ASN A 534 -3.49 -50.14 -11.09
N TYR A 535 -3.89 -48.87 -11.10
CA TYR A 535 -3.39 -47.83 -11.98
C TYR A 535 -2.87 -46.68 -11.12
N GLY A 536 -1.56 -46.48 -11.13
CA GLY A 536 -0.88 -45.54 -10.25
C GLY A 536 -0.06 -44.51 -11.02
N TRP A 537 -0.17 -43.24 -10.63
CA TRP A 537 0.66 -42.16 -11.15
C TRP A 537 1.89 -41.95 -10.27
N TYR A 538 3.07 -42.01 -10.90
CA TYR A 538 4.35 -41.86 -10.23
C TYR A 538 5.10 -40.68 -10.81
N TRP A 539 5.41 -39.69 -9.97
CA TRP A 539 6.18 -38.52 -10.36
C TRP A 539 7.67 -38.70 -10.07
N TYR A 540 8.50 -38.01 -10.83
CA TYR A 540 9.94 -37.95 -10.65
C TYR A 540 10.47 -36.54 -10.97
N TYR A 541 11.63 -36.20 -10.40
CA TYR A 541 12.38 -35.01 -10.78
C TYR A 541 13.39 -35.35 -11.86
N GLY A 542 13.61 -34.42 -12.79
CA GLY A 542 14.67 -34.55 -13.77
C GLY A 542 16.04 -34.56 -13.10
N ASN A 543 17.03 -35.16 -13.77
CA ASN A 543 18.39 -35.30 -13.25
C ASN A 543 19.32 -34.10 -13.54
N GLY A 544 18.76 -32.98 -14.04
CA GLY A 544 19.49 -31.72 -14.22
C GLY A 544 20.54 -31.74 -15.33
N THR A 545 20.46 -32.67 -16.30
CA THR A 545 21.38 -32.74 -17.44
C THR A 545 20.77 -32.18 -18.72
N THR A 546 21.57 -31.45 -19.50
CA THR A 546 21.19 -31.00 -20.85
C THR A 546 21.50 -32.04 -21.93
N ASP A 547 22.21 -33.13 -21.61
CA ASP A 547 22.48 -34.24 -22.53
C ASP A 547 21.20 -35.08 -22.70
N PRO A 548 20.54 -35.07 -23.86
CA PRO A 548 19.27 -35.78 -24.05
C PRO A 548 19.39 -37.29 -23.84
N SER A 549 20.58 -37.88 -24.06
CA SER A 549 20.82 -39.32 -23.84
C SER A 549 20.88 -39.71 -22.37
N GLN A 550 21.04 -38.73 -21.48
CA GLN A 550 21.12 -38.93 -20.05
C GLN A 550 19.83 -38.55 -19.32
N GLN A 551 18.89 -37.85 -19.96
CA GLN A 551 17.59 -37.51 -19.35
C GLN A 551 16.74 -38.77 -19.10
N TYR A 552 15.82 -38.71 -18.12
CA TYR A 552 15.03 -39.89 -17.72
C TYR A 552 13.99 -40.28 -18.77
N SER A 553 13.56 -39.33 -19.61
CA SER A 553 12.60 -39.56 -20.67
C SER A 553 13.21 -40.21 -21.92
N GLU A 554 12.42 -41.04 -22.61
CA GLU A 554 12.77 -41.70 -23.88
C GLU A 554 12.80 -40.75 -25.10
N PHE A 555 12.62 -39.44 -24.89
CA PHE A 555 12.60 -38.40 -25.93
C PHE A 555 14.01 -37.85 -26.19
N ASN A 556 14.78 -38.58 -27.00
CA ASN A 556 16.02 -38.04 -27.56
C ASN A 556 15.67 -37.16 -28.77
N HIS A 557 15.41 -35.87 -28.51
CA HIS A 557 14.82 -34.92 -29.47
C HIS A 557 15.71 -33.69 -29.64
N GLU A 558 15.89 -33.22 -30.88
CA GLU A 558 16.48 -31.90 -31.13
C GLU A 558 15.38 -30.84 -31.04
N PHE A 559 15.33 -30.15 -29.91
CA PHE A 559 14.37 -29.08 -29.67
C PHE A 559 14.86 -27.73 -30.20
N PRO A 560 13.96 -26.82 -30.62
CA PRO A 560 14.30 -25.48 -31.10
C PRO A 560 14.60 -24.52 -29.93
N ALA A 561 15.61 -24.83 -29.12
CA ALA A 561 16.08 -24.05 -27.99
C ALA A 561 17.60 -24.16 -27.85
N ASP A 562 18.24 -23.25 -27.11
CA ASP A 562 19.69 -23.30 -26.91
C ASP A 562 20.08 -24.42 -25.94
N ASN A 563 19.33 -24.59 -24.87
CA ASN A 563 19.46 -25.69 -23.92
C ASN A 563 18.08 -26.23 -23.51
N VAL A 564 18.02 -27.53 -23.24
CA VAL A 564 16.81 -28.20 -22.76
C VAL A 564 17.11 -29.00 -21.50
N LEU A 565 16.30 -28.80 -20.47
CA LEU A 565 16.42 -29.47 -19.17
C LEU A 565 15.09 -30.10 -18.78
N GLU A 566 15.05 -31.43 -18.63
CA GLU A 566 13.92 -32.09 -17.97
C GLU A 566 13.90 -31.68 -16.48
N LYS A 567 12.78 -31.11 -16.02
CA LYS A 567 12.60 -30.68 -14.64
C LYS A 567 11.73 -31.65 -13.85
N PHE A 568 10.70 -32.19 -14.50
CA PHE A 568 9.70 -33.03 -13.84
C PHE A 568 9.06 -34.00 -14.82
N GLY A 569 8.63 -35.16 -14.34
CA GLY A 569 7.76 -36.04 -15.09
C GLY A 569 6.81 -36.83 -14.21
N VAL A 570 5.73 -37.33 -14.80
CA VAL A 570 4.73 -38.20 -14.16
C VAL A 570 4.34 -39.31 -15.12
N THR A 571 4.46 -40.56 -14.66
CA THR A 571 4.18 -41.75 -15.44
C THR A 571 3.01 -42.53 -14.84
N LEU A 572 2.08 -42.98 -15.69
CA LEU A 572 1.01 -43.89 -15.30
C LEU A 572 1.46 -45.34 -15.50
N TRP A 573 1.39 -46.11 -14.43
CA TRP A 573 1.69 -47.54 -14.41
C TRP A 573 0.41 -48.35 -14.21
N LYS A 574 0.34 -49.49 -14.91
CA LYS A 574 -0.68 -50.52 -14.72
C LYS A 574 -0.03 -51.77 -14.12
N ASP A 575 -0.49 -52.15 -12.93
CA ASP A 575 -0.03 -53.30 -12.17
C ASP A 575 -1.15 -54.29 -11.92
N GLN A 576 -0.85 -55.59 -11.93
CA GLN A 576 -1.85 -56.62 -11.61
C GLN A 576 -2.18 -56.60 -10.11
N ALA A 577 -3.47 -56.48 -9.78
CA ALA A 577 -3.96 -56.45 -8.40
C ALA A 577 -4.11 -57.87 -7.84
N CYS A 578 -3.06 -58.45 -7.26
CA CYS A 578 -3.14 -59.78 -6.62
C CYS A 578 -2.37 -59.86 -5.29
N VAL A 579 -2.95 -60.59 -4.33
CA VAL A 579 -2.34 -60.87 -3.01
C VAL A 579 -1.55 -62.19 -3.03
N GLU A 580 -1.93 -63.14 -3.89
CA GLU A 580 -1.21 -64.39 -4.15
C GLU A 580 -1.32 -64.74 -5.66
N CYS A 581 -0.41 -64.25 -6.49
CA CYS A 581 -0.39 -64.60 -7.92
C CYS A 581 0.30 -65.97 -8.15
N PRO A 582 -0.36 -66.98 -8.76
CA PRO A 582 0.31 -68.15 -9.32
C PRO A 582 1.18 -67.75 -10.54
N GLN A 583 2.11 -68.62 -10.96
CA GLN A 583 3.00 -68.37 -12.10
C GLN A 583 2.23 -67.93 -13.37
N GLY A 584 2.39 -66.67 -13.74
CA GLY A 584 1.71 -66.02 -14.86
C GLY A 584 1.54 -64.51 -14.65
N TYR A 585 2.52 -63.86 -14.02
CA TYR A 585 2.53 -62.42 -13.71
C TYR A 585 2.49 -61.63 -15.02
N GLU A 586 1.45 -60.83 -15.25
CA GLU A 586 1.53 -59.80 -16.28
C GLU A 586 2.49 -58.71 -15.78
N ALA A 587 3.50 -58.38 -16.59
CA ALA A 587 4.50 -57.38 -16.22
C ALA A 587 3.82 -56.01 -15.99
N SER A 588 4.43 -55.15 -15.17
CA SER A 588 4.01 -53.75 -15.03
C SER A 588 4.23 -53.02 -16.36
N PHE A 589 3.19 -52.33 -16.86
CA PHE A 589 3.27 -51.59 -18.12
C PHE A 589 3.03 -50.09 -17.91
N ARG A 590 3.78 -49.25 -18.65
CA ARG A 590 3.54 -47.80 -18.73
C ARG A 590 2.45 -47.54 -19.74
N LEU A 591 1.43 -46.79 -19.36
CA LEU A 591 0.29 -46.47 -20.24
C LEU A 591 0.26 -45.00 -20.68
N ALA A 592 0.91 -44.13 -19.91
CA ALA A 592 1.04 -42.72 -20.24
C ALA A 592 2.26 -42.12 -19.52
N ASN A 593 2.78 -41.03 -20.07
CA ASN A 593 3.81 -40.22 -19.42
C ASN A 593 3.62 -38.75 -19.79
N THR A 594 3.82 -37.87 -18.82
CA THR A 594 3.95 -36.43 -19.02
C THR A 594 5.32 -35.99 -18.54
N SER A 595 6.08 -35.28 -19.36
CA SER A 595 7.37 -34.67 -18.99
C SER A 595 7.33 -33.16 -19.21
N VAL A 596 7.97 -32.43 -18.29
CA VAL A 596 8.08 -30.98 -18.28
C VAL A 596 9.55 -30.60 -18.44
N TYR A 597 9.83 -29.88 -19.52
CA TYR A 597 11.16 -29.38 -19.87
C TYR A 597 11.20 -27.87 -19.78
N PHE A 598 12.35 -27.36 -19.35
CA PHE A 598 12.71 -25.97 -19.45
C PHE A 598 13.58 -25.76 -20.70
N PHE A 599 13.15 -24.86 -21.58
CA PHE A 599 13.85 -24.43 -22.78
C PHE A 599 14.48 -23.07 -22.52
N GLU A 600 15.80 -23.04 -22.50
CA GLU A 600 16.55 -21.78 -22.44
C GLU A 600 16.64 -21.18 -23.85
N ASN A 601 16.28 -19.90 -23.98
CA ASN A 601 16.25 -19.18 -25.27
C ASN A 601 15.49 -19.93 -26.37
N ALA A 602 14.17 -20.10 -26.21
CA ALA A 602 13.35 -20.78 -27.21
C ALA A 602 13.36 -20.03 -28.56
N HIS A 603 13.68 -20.72 -29.66
CA HIS A 603 13.89 -20.11 -30.99
C HIS A 603 12.60 -19.62 -31.67
N SER A 604 11.45 -19.84 -31.04
CA SER A 604 10.13 -19.45 -31.52
C SER A 604 9.51 -18.25 -30.78
N VAL A 605 10.24 -17.67 -29.82
CA VAL A 605 9.86 -16.41 -29.15
C VAL A 605 9.58 -15.30 -30.18
N GLY A 606 8.45 -14.60 -30.01
CA GLY A 606 8.07 -13.46 -30.85
C GLY A 606 7.52 -13.81 -32.24
N LYS A 607 7.40 -15.10 -32.59
CA LYS A 607 6.65 -15.53 -33.78
C LYS A 607 5.14 -15.41 -33.55
N SER A 608 4.36 -15.46 -34.64
CA SER A 608 2.90 -15.49 -34.55
C SER A 608 2.39 -16.84 -34.03
N ASP A 609 1.24 -16.84 -33.35
CA ASP A 609 0.60 -18.05 -32.79
C ASP A 609 0.57 -19.24 -33.76
N GLU A 610 0.19 -19.03 -35.02
CA GLU A 610 0.16 -20.06 -36.08
C GLU A 610 1.55 -20.63 -36.39
N LYS A 611 2.58 -19.78 -36.40
CA LYS A 611 3.96 -20.21 -36.69
C LYS A 611 4.56 -21.00 -35.53
N ILE A 612 4.21 -20.67 -34.28
CA ILE A 612 4.65 -21.44 -33.12
C ILE A 612 4.07 -22.85 -33.20
N LEU A 613 2.77 -22.98 -33.47
CA LEU A 613 2.10 -24.27 -33.64
C LEU A 613 2.65 -25.09 -34.83
N ASP A 614 3.04 -24.43 -35.92
CA ASP A 614 3.71 -25.10 -37.04
C ASP A 614 5.09 -25.62 -36.66
N VAL A 615 5.90 -24.82 -35.96
CA VAL A 615 7.23 -25.24 -35.49
C VAL A 615 7.12 -26.45 -34.57
N ILE A 616 6.21 -26.43 -33.60
CA ILE A 616 5.98 -27.58 -32.70
C ILE A 616 5.61 -28.82 -33.53
N ALA A 617 4.65 -28.71 -34.44
CA ALA A 617 4.22 -29.85 -35.25
C ALA A 617 5.32 -30.42 -36.16
N ASP A 618 6.17 -29.56 -36.73
CA ASP A 618 7.28 -29.97 -37.59
C ASP A 618 8.35 -30.70 -36.77
N VAL A 619 8.70 -30.17 -35.60
CA VAL A 619 9.67 -30.75 -34.66
C VAL A 619 9.21 -32.14 -34.18
N GLU A 620 7.93 -32.31 -33.86
CA GLU A 620 7.35 -33.61 -33.47
C GLU A 620 7.32 -34.60 -34.64
N TRP A 621 7.04 -34.13 -35.87
CA TRP A 621 7.08 -34.98 -37.06
C TRP A 621 8.50 -35.44 -37.40
N GLU A 622 9.49 -34.55 -37.33
CA GLU A 622 10.90 -34.88 -37.58
C GLU A 622 11.39 -35.94 -36.59
N TRP A 623 11.02 -35.81 -35.31
CA TRP A 623 11.32 -36.82 -34.31
C TRP A 623 10.68 -38.17 -34.64
N CYS A 624 9.37 -38.18 -34.91
CA CYS A 624 8.67 -39.40 -35.30
C CYS A 624 9.34 -40.07 -36.51
N ASN A 625 9.64 -39.30 -37.55
CA ASN A 625 10.30 -39.78 -38.77
C ASN A 625 11.75 -40.28 -38.52
N SER A 626 12.40 -39.84 -37.44
CA SER A 626 13.73 -40.35 -37.04
C SER A 626 13.67 -41.72 -36.34
N LEU A 627 12.51 -42.13 -35.82
CA LEU A 627 12.33 -43.40 -35.11
C LEU A 627 12.46 -44.58 -36.09
N THR A 628 13.50 -45.40 -35.88
CA THR A 628 13.74 -46.62 -36.64
C THR A 628 13.86 -47.82 -35.70
N MET A 629 13.27 -48.97 -36.09
CA MET A 629 13.21 -50.21 -35.30
C MET A 629 14.56 -50.68 -34.73
N HIS A 630 15.68 -50.28 -35.34
CA HIS A 630 17.02 -50.73 -34.97
C HIS A 630 17.71 -49.91 -33.87
N VAL A 631 17.25 -48.69 -33.56
CA VAL A 631 17.91 -47.79 -32.59
C VAL A 631 17.12 -47.68 -31.28
N ASN A 632 15.80 -47.45 -31.35
CA ASN A 632 14.97 -47.21 -30.17
C ASN A 632 13.92 -48.31 -29.92
N GLN A 633 13.95 -49.41 -30.69
CA GLN A 633 12.90 -50.44 -30.72
C GLN A 633 11.49 -49.87 -31.02
N MET A 634 11.42 -48.66 -31.60
CA MET A 634 10.21 -47.95 -31.98
C MET A 634 10.22 -47.61 -33.47
N GLU A 635 9.06 -47.69 -34.13
CA GLU A 635 8.84 -47.24 -35.51
C GLU A 635 7.60 -46.36 -35.57
N CYS A 636 7.74 -45.16 -36.13
CA CYS A 636 6.64 -44.21 -36.33
C CYS A 636 5.84 -44.57 -37.57
N LEU A 637 4.55 -44.88 -37.41
CA LEU A 637 3.65 -45.17 -38.53
C LEU A 637 2.35 -44.40 -38.46
N ASP A 638 1.89 -43.91 -39.61
CA ASP A 638 0.64 -43.17 -39.78
C ASP A 638 0.57 -41.84 -38.97
N PHE A 639 1.68 -41.11 -38.85
CA PHE A 639 1.70 -39.82 -38.15
C PHE A 639 0.64 -38.86 -38.67
N LYS A 640 -0.13 -38.31 -37.73
CA LYS A 640 -1.23 -37.40 -38.04
C LYS A 640 -1.41 -36.37 -36.94
N VAL A 641 -1.26 -35.10 -37.30
CA VAL A 641 -1.71 -33.98 -36.47
C VAL A 641 -3.23 -34.00 -36.38
N LYS A 642 -3.76 -33.99 -35.16
CA LYS A 642 -5.18 -33.97 -34.83
C LYS A 642 -5.69 -32.57 -34.63
N ASP A 643 -4.96 -31.79 -33.84
CA ASP A 643 -5.38 -30.47 -33.44
C ASP A 643 -4.17 -29.55 -33.23
N LYS A 644 -4.40 -28.25 -33.41
CA LYS A 644 -3.48 -27.16 -33.13
C LYS A 644 -4.27 -26.09 -32.43
N VAL A 645 -4.04 -25.92 -31.13
CA VAL A 645 -4.85 -25.07 -30.27
C VAL A 645 -3.98 -24.13 -29.44
N VAL A 646 -4.41 -22.87 -29.38
CA VAL A 646 -3.91 -21.93 -28.37
C VAL A 646 -4.97 -21.83 -27.29
N HIS A 647 -4.57 -22.11 -26.06
CA HIS A 647 -5.44 -21.98 -24.89
C HIS A 647 -4.69 -21.27 -23.77
N LEU A 648 -5.41 -20.94 -22.70
CA LEU A 648 -4.83 -20.32 -21.52
C LEU A 648 -4.66 -21.36 -20.42
N THR A 649 -3.53 -21.32 -19.73
CA THR A 649 -3.34 -21.99 -18.44
C THR A 649 -4.24 -21.35 -17.38
N ASP A 650 -4.39 -22.01 -16.24
CA ASP A 650 -5.17 -21.52 -15.10
C ASP A 650 -4.62 -20.18 -14.55
N GLU A 651 -3.30 -19.95 -14.67
CA GLU A 651 -2.64 -18.66 -14.36
C GLU A 651 -2.76 -17.60 -15.48
N GLY A 652 -3.40 -17.94 -16.61
CA GLY A 652 -3.67 -17.02 -17.71
C GLY A 652 -2.55 -16.88 -18.76
N ARG A 653 -1.53 -17.73 -18.77
CA ARG A 653 -0.51 -17.74 -19.83
C ARG A 653 -1.00 -18.49 -21.06
N LYS A 654 -0.55 -18.06 -22.24
CA LYS A 654 -0.81 -18.79 -23.48
C LYS A 654 0.01 -20.09 -23.52
N ALA A 655 -0.69 -21.19 -23.76
CA ALA A 655 -0.12 -22.49 -24.10
C ALA A 655 -0.40 -22.77 -25.59
N TYR A 656 0.67 -23.06 -26.34
CA TYR A 656 0.61 -23.43 -27.75
C TYR A 656 0.69 -24.94 -27.88
N THR A 657 -0.43 -25.60 -28.11
CA THR A 657 -0.54 -27.06 -28.01
C THR A 657 -0.82 -27.70 -29.37
N VAL A 658 -0.03 -28.71 -29.71
CA VAL A 658 -0.24 -29.59 -30.86
C VAL A 658 -0.58 -30.99 -30.35
N VAL A 659 -1.69 -31.54 -30.83
CA VAL A 659 -2.10 -32.91 -30.54
C VAL A 659 -1.91 -33.73 -31.79
N TYR A 660 -1.24 -34.87 -31.68
CA TYR A 660 -0.97 -35.75 -32.81
C TYR A 660 -1.06 -37.21 -32.40
N GLU A 661 -1.23 -38.11 -33.36
CA GLU A 661 -1.22 -39.55 -33.10
C GLU A 661 -0.36 -40.26 -34.14
N TYR A 662 0.25 -41.36 -33.72
CA TYR A 662 0.85 -42.34 -34.61
C TYR A 662 0.81 -43.72 -33.92
N LYS A 663 1.17 -44.78 -34.65
CA LYS A 663 1.25 -46.13 -34.09
C LYS A 663 2.69 -46.44 -33.72
N ASP A 664 2.91 -46.73 -32.45
CA ASP A 664 4.17 -47.28 -31.97
C ASP A 664 4.24 -48.77 -32.26
N TYR A 665 5.41 -49.20 -32.72
CA TYR A 665 5.80 -50.60 -32.73
C TYR A 665 6.81 -50.83 -31.63
N PHE A 666 6.59 -51.78 -30.73
CA PHE A 666 7.64 -52.21 -29.80
C PHE A 666 7.72 -53.73 -29.71
N ILE A 667 8.90 -54.22 -29.32
CA ILE A 667 9.17 -55.64 -29.11
C ILE A 667 9.05 -55.91 -27.62
N ASP A 668 8.03 -56.67 -27.21
CA ASP A 668 7.93 -57.21 -25.86
C ASP A 668 8.78 -58.49 -25.75
N PRO A 669 9.93 -58.47 -25.06
CA PRO A 669 10.82 -59.61 -24.98
C PRO A 669 10.25 -60.75 -24.10
N TYR A 670 9.17 -60.51 -23.36
CA TYR A 670 8.55 -61.47 -22.46
C TYR A 670 7.39 -62.25 -23.11
N GLU A 671 6.95 -61.84 -24.30
CA GLU A 671 5.94 -62.54 -25.09
C GLU A 671 6.58 -63.65 -25.97
N PRO A 672 5.84 -64.72 -26.32
CA PRO A 672 6.32 -65.72 -27.29
C PRO A 672 6.62 -65.05 -28.64
N GLU A 673 7.64 -65.52 -29.38
CA GLU A 673 8.16 -64.91 -30.63
C GLU A 673 7.09 -64.42 -31.63
N ASN A 674 5.92 -65.08 -31.70
CA ASN A 674 4.83 -64.70 -32.60
C ASN A 674 3.98 -63.50 -32.11
N PHE A 675 4.13 -63.08 -30.86
CA PHE A 675 3.36 -62.02 -30.19
C PHE A 675 4.24 -60.88 -29.65
N GLN A 676 5.57 -60.95 -29.83
CA GLN A 676 6.50 -59.93 -29.35
C GLN A 676 6.26 -58.57 -29.99
N ILE A 677 5.81 -58.51 -31.25
CA ILE A 677 5.57 -57.24 -31.93
C ILE A 677 4.18 -56.72 -31.54
N LYS A 678 4.14 -55.72 -30.66
CA LYS A 678 2.92 -55.00 -30.30
C LYS A 678 2.82 -53.73 -31.16
N LYS A 679 1.59 -53.44 -31.60
CA LYS A 679 1.26 -52.20 -32.30
C LYS A 679 0.24 -51.47 -31.45
N THR A 680 0.65 -50.34 -30.90
CA THR A 680 -0.22 -49.56 -30.02
C THR A 680 -0.44 -48.19 -30.66
N PRO A 681 -1.68 -47.83 -31.03
CA PRO A 681 -1.98 -46.46 -31.37
C PRO A 681 -1.77 -45.59 -30.13
N THR A 682 -1.00 -44.52 -30.26
CA THR A 682 -0.62 -43.64 -29.17
C THR A 682 -0.95 -42.20 -29.54
N VAL A 683 -1.49 -41.45 -28.59
CA VAL A 683 -1.78 -40.02 -28.73
C VAL A 683 -0.72 -39.25 -27.98
N TYR A 684 -0.23 -38.20 -28.62
CA TYR A 684 0.77 -37.29 -28.09
C TYR A 684 0.23 -35.88 -28.04
N ILE A 685 0.66 -35.14 -27.03
CA ILE A 685 0.39 -33.72 -26.84
C ILE A 685 1.73 -33.04 -26.58
N ALA A 686 2.09 -32.08 -27.43
CA ALA A 686 3.25 -31.23 -27.22
C ALA A 686 2.77 -29.79 -27.01
N SER A 687 3.23 -29.13 -25.95
CA SER A 687 2.78 -27.79 -25.62
C SER A 687 3.93 -26.90 -25.15
N GLU A 688 4.04 -25.69 -25.71
CA GLU A 688 5.00 -24.69 -25.26
C GLU A 688 4.29 -23.54 -24.52
N ILE A 689 4.85 -23.11 -23.39
CA ILE A 689 4.37 -22.00 -22.55
C ILE A 689 5.54 -21.05 -22.33
N TYR A 690 5.48 -19.85 -22.90
CA TYR A 690 6.62 -18.92 -22.91
C TYR A 690 6.72 -18.09 -21.61
N ASP A 691 7.94 -17.90 -21.11
CA ASP A 691 8.29 -16.99 -20.02
C ASP A 691 9.48 -16.11 -20.44
N GLY A 692 9.18 -14.93 -20.99
CA GLY A 692 10.20 -14.06 -21.56
C GLY A 692 10.82 -14.66 -22.83
N ASN A 693 12.14 -14.89 -22.81
CA ASN A 693 12.87 -15.55 -23.89
C ASN A 693 12.93 -17.08 -23.71
N ASP A 694 12.53 -17.58 -22.56
CA ASP A 694 12.53 -19.01 -22.23
C ASP A 694 11.14 -19.59 -22.47
N ALA A 695 11.05 -20.93 -22.46
CA ALA A 695 9.78 -21.62 -22.55
C ALA A 695 9.74 -22.88 -21.69
N TRP A 696 8.54 -23.23 -21.24
CA TRP A 696 8.24 -24.51 -20.62
C TRP A 696 7.58 -25.39 -21.67
N HIS A 697 8.24 -26.48 -22.03
CA HIS A 697 7.72 -27.46 -22.97
C HIS A 697 7.17 -28.66 -22.21
N ILE A 698 5.89 -28.94 -22.36
CA ILE A 698 5.22 -30.08 -21.74
C ILE A 698 4.85 -31.06 -22.84
N THR A 699 5.39 -32.27 -22.76
CA THR A 699 5.03 -33.37 -23.65
C THR A 699 4.29 -34.44 -22.88
N THR A 700 3.22 -34.96 -23.46
CA THR A 700 2.44 -36.06 -22.90
C THR A 700 2.22 -37.09 -23.98
N TRP A 701 2.44 -38.37 -23.68
CA TRP A 701 1.97 -39.47 -24.49
C TRP A 701 1.06 -40.39 -23.68
N ALA A 702 0.07 -40.99 -24.34
CA ALA A 702 -0.84 -41.95 -23.74
C ALA A 702 -1.33 -42.95 -24.78
N GLU A 703 -1.56 -44.20 -24.37
CA GLU A 703 -2.24 -45.16 -25.21
C GLU A 703 -3.59 -44.61 -25.68
N LYS A 704 -3.90 -44.77 -26.96
CA LYS A 704 -5.05 -44.11 -27.58
C LYS A 704 -6.38 -44.41 -26.89
N ASN A 705 -6.61 -45.65 -26.47
CA ASN A 705 -7.85 -46.03 -25.80
C ASN A 705 -8.02 -45.28 -24.47
N LEU A 706 -6.93 -45.15 -23.71
CA LEU A 706 -6.92 -44.43 -22.45
C LEU A 706 -7.16 -42.93 -22.67
N PHE A 707 -6.49 -42.35 -23.68
CA PHE A 707 -6.67 -40.95 -24.06
C PHE A 707 -8.11 -40.64 -24.50
N ASP A 708 -8.67 -41.48 -25.37
CA ASP A 708 -10.02 -41.27 -25.92
C ASP A 708 -11.11 -41.41 -24.83
N GLU A 709 -10.88 -42.21 -23.78
CA GLU A 709 -11.78 -42.34 -22.63
C GLU A 709 -11.71 -41.15 -21.66
N ASN A 710 -10.51 -40.59 -21.45
CA ASN A 710 -10.27 -39.54 -20.43
C ASN A 710 -9.45 -38.35 -20.96
N PRO A 711 -9.86 -37.70 -22.06
CA PRO A 711 -9.03 -36.66 -22.69
C PRO A 711 -8.79 -35.45 -21.77
N ASP A 712 -9.80 -35.10 -20.95
CA ASP A 712 -9.71 -33.98 -20.01
C ASP A 712 -8.62 -34.17 -18.95
N GLN A 713 -8.31 -35.42 -18.57
CA GLN A 713 -7.21 -35.72 -17.64
C GLN A 713 -5.86 -35.33 -18.22
N PHE A 714 -5.64 -35.61 -19.51
CA PHE A 714 -4.39 -35.30 -20.19
C PHE A 714 -4.25 -33.80 -20.47
N TYR A 715 -5.34 -33.11 -20.82
CA TYR A 715 -5.31 -31.66 -20.96
C TYR A 715 -5.15 -30.93 -19.61
N ARG A 716 -5.49 -31.56 -18.48
CA ARG A 716 -5.32 -30.94 -17.16
C ARG A 716 -3.85 -30.69 -16.82
N PHE A 717 -2.93 -31.58 -17.22
CA PHE A 717 -1.49 -31.33 -17.07
C PHE A 717 -1.07 -29.99 -17.67
N LEU A 718 -1.61 -29.66 -18.85
CA LEU A 718 -1.29 -28.40 -19.53
C LEU A 718 -1.98 -27.20 -18.89
N LYS A 719 -3.27 -27.32 -18.57
CA LYS A 719 -4.05 -26.20 -18.02
C LYS A 719 -3.61 -25.83 -16.61
N SER A 720 -3.29 -26.81 -15.77
CA SER A 720 -2.91 -26.60 -14.38
C SER A 720 -1.48 -26.05 -14.20
N PHE A 721 -0.64 -26.10 -15.24
CA PHE A 721 0.73 -25.63 -15.16
C PHE A 721 0.78 -24.14 -14.79
N THR A 722 1.45 -23.84 -13.68
CA THR A 722 1.52 -22.49 -13.09
C THR A 722 2.93 -22.20 -12.58
N LEU A 723 3.51 -21.05 -12.89
CA LEU A 723 4.80 -20.64 -12.32
C LEU A 723 4.58 -20.03 -10.93
N VAL A 724 5.29 -20.52 -9.92
CA VAL A 724 5.04 -20.20 -8.49
C VAL A 724 6.16 -19.43 -7.80
N GLY A 725 7.26 -19.12 -8.51
CA GLY A 725 8.39 -18.33 -8.01
C GLY A 725 8.74 -17.17 -8.94
N LYS A 726 8.32 -15.95 -8.58
CA LYS A 726 8.90 -14.68 -9.06
C LYS A 726 9.09 -13.73 -7.89
#